data_AF-A0A3D8R423-F1
#
_entry.id   AF-A0A3D8R423-F1
#
_cell.length_a   1.000
_cell.length_b   1.000
_cell.length_c   1.000
_cell.angle_alpha   90.00
_cell.angle_beta   90.00
_cell.angle_gamma   90.00
#
_symmetry.space_group_name_H-M   'P 1'
#
loop_
_entity.id
_entity.type
_entity.pdbx_description
1 polymer ?
#
loop_
_entity_poly.entity_id
_entity_poly.type
_entity_poly.pdbx_seq_one_letter_code
_entity_poly.pdbx_strand_id
1 'polypeptide(L)'
;MFRSQVASAARAVATSRGFATAAPVAATARNHKVVVIGGGTAGLAISHQLLRSGRFVKDDIAVVDPAIWHNYQPGWTLVGGGLKTREQLRQPLAGLIDPKLKFYNESVGTFSPEENFITLGNSNKLNYDHLVVAPGITLNFGSVKGLSEALAAPDSNVSTIYSYDTCSKVFPTIEKLQKGSAIFTQPAGVIKCAGAPQKIMWLALDYWKKAGLYDPSNPAGSAIKIAFATGTPSMFGVPKYNAKLEELRKERGVEGLFQHDLIAIDGKKATFARPNGESSVTREFDLLHVVPKMGPHAFIKNSALANEAGYVDVDDGTTRHKKFANVWSAGDASSLPTSKTAAAVTAEAPVLVQNMLRAMDGKEPDATYDGYTSCPLTTEYGKVLLAEFKYGGVPKETFGEWFGIDQGTPRKEFYYLKKHFFPWVYYESMVSGKWGGPKGTALAFNPLGRIDHHLRRQPLVQFQIPSTSGRLLSRRSSRLSRNQAVCRAYPEPLWPFRHHAPSSATGWTVLCPSATKRYLTMLKSAADPCRLVSRRLVSNLDHVRLDLLEGAWIPPMTTGPDISEHMGRLGMETVRDTFTLAGREWPKVTWWKMKGMRFVYLTLWAAMITSATNGYDGSLMNGLEALDEWNESYNHPEGATLGLLAASMSIGSILAIPVVPYVADICGRRFGVVIGCVIMLFGVVMVSIGYKIALFVVGRIILGFGLGIAQECSPLLVTELVHPQHRAVYSTIYNSLWYVGSLIGAAVALGTSKIHGSDWSWRVPCLLQGVPSICQLIFIWMVPESPRWLISKGKLAEAKKILAYVHAQGDEDDELVNIEFDEIQQTLALEKQLEGNGWSELWSTPGNRHRSIILITIGFFSQWSGNGIVSYFLPKVLALIGIEDTHKVLSINLGLNALNVVSATGICFFVDKIGRRKLFLTSVVGMIACFVSTTIGLARFPHGPGGADDHAGNAVIAFIFLYYIFYNIGFSGLLVSYSSEILPYRLRAKGLTLMFFCVALSLLFNQYVNPIALLHIEWKYYIVYCVWLLFELFVVWKFYIETRRTPLEEIAKFFDGDRAIVGGAAATEKVHELVTVQTRNGDESEKGPTVSTEVR
;
A
#
# COMPACT_ATOMS: atom_id res chain seq x y z
N MET A 1 -4.24 69.39 -58.46
CA MET A 1 -4.60 70.33 -57.38
C MET A 1 -4.22 69.68 -56.06
N PHE A 2 -3.34 70.14 -55.19
CA PHE A 2 -2.36 71.22 -55.02
C PHE A 2 -1.48 70.64 -53.87
N ARG A 3 -0.16 70.65 -53.80
CA ARG A 3 0.95 71.43 -54.37
C ARG A 3 2.22 70.62 -53.98
N SER A 4 3.12 70.29 -54.92
CA SER A 4 4.47 70.91 -55.06
C SER A 4 5.40 70.63 -53.86
N GLN A 5 6.66 70.24 -53.98
CA GLN A 5 7.65 70.31 -55.07
C GLN A 5 8.93 69.62 -54.52
N VAL A 6 9.57 68.71 -55.28
CA VAL A 6 10.81 68.95 -56.06
C VAL A 6 12.08 68.89 -55.20
N ALA A 7 12.82 67.78 -55.26
CA ALA A 7 14.04 67.54 -56.07
C ALA A 7 15.30 67.97 -55.30
N SER A 8 16.48 67.38 -55.42
CA SER A 8 17.22 66.97 -56.61
C SER A 8 18.49 66.21 -56.14
N ALA A 9 18.71 65.00 -56.63
CA ALA A 9 19.85 64.58 -57.48
C ALA A 9 21.26 64.60 -56.87
N ALA A 10 21.93 63.45 -56.92
CA ALA A 10 23.17 63.27 -57.70
C ALA A 10 23.58 61.78 -57.71
N ARG A 11 23.86 61.26 -58.91
CA ARG A 11 24.46 59.94 -59.18
C ARG A 11 25.96 59.97 -58.90
N ALA A 12 26.49 58.86 -58.38
CA ALA A 12 27.88 58.45 -58.56
C ALA A 12 27.96 56.93 -58.80
N VAL A 13 28.93 56.53 -59.60
CA VAL A 13 29.04 55.26 -60.34
C VAL A 13 29.71 54.15 -59.52
N ALA A 14 29.20 52.94 -59.75
CA ALA A 14 29.64 51.57 -59.48
C ALA A 14 30.98 51.28 -58.77
N THR A 15 30.89 50.47 -57.71
CA THR A 15 31.90 49.48 -57.29
C THR A 15 31.21 48.17 -56.85
N SER A 16 31.95 47.08 -57.01
CA SER A 16 31.57 45.67 -57.01
C SER A 16 30.52 45.21 -55.98
N ARG A 17 29.67 44.27 -56.42
CA ARG A 17 28.79 43.46 -55.57
C ARG A 17 29.64 42.63 -54.60
N GLY A 18 29.92 43.18 -53.42
CA GLY A 18 30.30 42.43 -52.24
C GLY A 18 29.08 41.68 -51.71
N PHE A 19 29.29 40.42 -51.31
CA PHE A 19 28.31 39.56 -50.67
C PHE A 19 27.50 40.35 -49.63
N ALA A 20 26.17 40.33 -49.76
CA ALA A 20 25.26 40.88 -48.77
C ALA A 20 25.59 40.25 -47.41
N THR A 21 26.09 41.06 -46.49
CA THR A 21 26.05 40.76 -45.07
C THR A 21 24.58 40.50 -44.73
N ALA A 22 24.29 39.26 -44.35
CA ALA A 22 22.98 38.91 -43.83
C ALA A 22 22.64 39.90 -42.72
N ALA A 23 21.50 40.58 -42.85
CA ALA A 23 20.91 41.29 -41.73
C ALA A 23 20.81 40.30 -40.54
N PRO A 24 21.18 40.69 -39.31
CA PRO A 24 20.97 39.81 -38.17
C PRO A 24 19.49 39.48 -38.13
N VAL A 25 19.18 38.18 -38.20
CA VAL A 25 17.82 37.67 -38.03
C VAL A 25 17.27 38.30 -36.76
N ALA A 26 16.21 39.09 -36.88
CA ALA A 26 15.52 39.64 -35.72
C ALA A 26 15.17 38.49 -34.79
N ALA A 27 15.62 38.56 -33.52
CA ALA A 27 15.39 37.53 -32.53
C ALA A 27 13.88 37.26 -32.44
N THR A 28 13.43 36.09 -32.90
CA THR A 28 12.03 35.66 -32.76
C THR A 28 11.73 35.49 -31.27
N ALA A 29 11.00 36.44 -30.68
CA ALA A 29 10.54 36.35 -29.31
C ALA A 29 9.50 35.22 -29.21
N ARG A 30 9.72 34.26 -28.31
CA ARG A 30 8.76 33.18 -28.03
C ARG A 30 8.10 33.41 -26.69
N ASN A 31 6.80 33.17 -26.60
CA ASN A 31 6.00 33.43 -25.40
C ASN A 31 5.66 32.10 -24.71
N HIS A 32 5.84 32.06 -23.40
CA HIS A 32 5.42 30.95 -22.53
C HIS A 32 4.63 31.51 -21.34
N LYS A 33 3.65 30.78 -20.81
CA LYS A 33 2.97 31.21 -19.59
C LYS A 33 3.90 31.12 -18.39
N VAL A 34 4.72 30.07 -18.33
CA VAL A 34 5.70 29.88 -17.27
C VAL A 34 7.06 29.56 -17.88
N VAL A 35 8.09 30.29 -17.47
CA VAL A 35 9.48 29.95 -17.77
C VAL A 35 10.18 29.51 -16.48
N VAL A 36 10.77 28.33 -16.50
CA VAL A 36 11.50 27.73 -15.38
C VAL A 36 12.99 27.69 -15.72
N ILE A 37 13.80 28.39 -14.94
CA ILE A 37 15.26 28.39 -15.06
C ILE A 37 15.84 27.28 -14.19
N GLY A 38 16.55 26.35 -14.82
CA GLY A 38 17.18 25.20 -14.18
C GLY A 38 16.34 23.93 -14.30
N GLY A 39 16.90 22.90 -14.93
CA GLY A 39 16.43 21.52 -15.00
C GLY A 39 17.00 20.66 -13.86
N GLY A 40 17.35 21.30 -12.74
CA GLY A 40 17.78 20.65 -11.50
C GLY A 40 16.61 20.10 -10.70
N THR A 41 16.87 19.70 -9.45
CA THR A 41 15.88 19.10 -8.55
C THR A 41 14.62 19.95 -8.37
N ALA A 42 14.78 21.25 -8.11
CA ALA A 42 13.66 22.17 -7.89
C ALA A 42 12.90 22.48 -9.17
N GLY A 43 13.60 22.81 -10.26
CA GLY A 43 12.93 23.16 -11.51
C GLY A 43 12.17 22.00 -12.15
N LEU A 44 12.69 20.77 -12.10
CA LEU A 44 11.93 19.60 -12.55
C LEU A 44 10.72 19.32 -11.66
N ALA A 45 10.88 19.36 -10.32
CA ALA A 45 9.76 19.13 -9.41
C ALA A 45 8.63 20.17 -9.61
N ILE A 46 8.98 21.45 -9.77
CA ILE A 46 8.02 22.54 -9.97
C ILE A 46 7.35 22.44 -11.34
N SER A 47 8.12 22.30 -12.42
CA SER A 47 7.55 22.23 -13.78
C SER A 47 6.59 21.05 -13.97
N HIS A 48 6.93 19.88 -13.42
CA HIS A 48 6.04 18.72 -13.46
C HIS A 48 4.82 18.88 -12.55
N GLN A 49 4.96 19.46 -11.35
CA GLN A 49 3.79 19.75 -10.51
C GLN A 49 2.83 20.74 -11.17
N LEU A 50 3.36 21.77 -11.85
CA LEU A 50 2.57 22.69 -12.64
C LEU A 50 1.84 21.99 -13.77
N LEU A 51 2.53 21.18 -14.57
CA LEU A 51 1.91 20.39 -15.63
C LEU A 51 0.78 19.48 -15.09
N ARG A 52 1.01 18.88 -13.92
CA ARG A 52 0.03 17.99 -13.25
C ARG A 52 -1.18 18.71 -12.65
N SER A 53 -1.14 20.04 -12.51
CA SER A 53 -2.33 20.82 -12.15
C SER A 53 -3.44 20.74 -13.20
N GLY A 54 -3.12 20.30 -14.43
CA GLY A 54 -4.06 20.20 -15.54
C GLY A 54 -4.39 21.54 -16.22
N ARG A 55 -3.76 22.65 -15.78
CA ARG A 55 -4.02 24.01 -16.30
C ARG A 55 -3.16 24.42 -17.50
N PHE A 56 -2.15 23.63 -17.84
CA PHE A 56 -1.17 23.95 -18.88
C PHE A 56 -1.25 22.94 -20.01
N VAL A 57 -1.19 23.45 -21.25
CA VAL A 57 -1.10 22.63 -22.46
C VAL A 57 0.36 22.48 -22.91
N LYS A 58 0.57 21.77 -24.03
CA LYS A 58 1.90 21.58 -24.60
C LYS A 58 2.57 22.93 -24.86
N ASP A 59 3.85 23.03 -24.50
CA ASP A 59 4.71 24.20 -24.65
C ASP A 59 4.28 25.45 -23.86
N ASP A 60 3.24 25.41 -23.02
CA ASP A 60 2.89 26.53 -22.12
C ASP A 60 3.99 26.79 -21.07
N ILE A 61 4.70 25.74 -20.66
CA ILE A 61 5.78 25.78 -19.68
C ILE A 61 7.09 25.49 -20.39
N ALA A 62 8.05 26.39 -20.25
CA ALA A 62 9.42 26.20 -20.73
C ALA A 62 10.38 25.89 -19.59
N VAL A 63 11.30 24.95 -19.81
CA VAL A 63 12.43 24.66 -18.91
C VAL A 63 13.72 25.00 -19.65
N VAL A 64 14.55 25.86 -19.05
CA VAL A 64 15.82 26.33 -19.62
C VAL A 64 16.97 25.83 -18.77
N ASP A 65 17.83 24.98 -19.33
CA ASP A 65 19.04 24.49 -18.67
C ASP A 65 20.10 24.04 -19.69
N PRO A 66 21.38 24.45 -19.56
CA PRO A 66 22.43 24.06 -20.50
C PRO A 66 22.97 22.63 -20.26
N ALA A 67 22.56 21.93 -19.20
CA ALA A 67 23.08 20.62 -18.86
C ALA A 67 22.43 19.51 -19.70
N ILE A 68 23.26 18.58 -20.16
CA ILE A 68 22.80 17.35 -20.82
C ILE A 68 22.42 16.27 -19.78
N TRP A 69 23.00 16.37 -18.59
CA TRP A 69 22.91 15.34 -17.55
C TRP A 69 22.31 15.87 -16.26
N HIS A 70 21.37 15.12 -15.72
CA HIS A 70 20.80 15.35 -14.40
C HIS A 70 21.42 14.41 -13.38
N ASN A 71 21.82 14.94 -12.22
CA ASN A 71 22.53 14.19 -11.18
C ASN A 71 21.78 14.20 -9.85
N TYR A 72 21.65 13.03 -9.21
CA TYR A 72 21.24 12.91 -7.81
C TYR A 72 22.43 13.16 -6.88
N GLN A 73 22.73 14.44 -6.67
CA GLN A 73 23.89 14.90 -5.91
C GLN A 73 23.96 14.43 -4.44
N PRO A 74 22.84 14.27 -3.69
CA PRO A 74 22.91 13.71 -2.33
C PRO A 74 23.58 12.32 -2.29
N GLY A 75 23.46 11.56 -3.38
CA GLY A 75 24.10 10.26 -3.54
C GLY A 75 25.61 10.31 -3.74
N TRP A 76 26.24 11.43 -4.09
CA TRP A 76 27.70 11.53 -4.21
C TRP A 76 28.43 11.28 -2.88
N THR A 77 27.74 11.47 -1.75
CA THR A 77 28.25 11.03 -0.43
C THR A 77 28.39 9.51 -0.33
N LEU A 78 27.52 8.75 -1.03
CA LEU A 78 27.59 7.29 -1.10
C LEU A 78 28.71 6.84 -2.06
N VAL A 79 28.95 7.60 -3.13
CA VAL A 79 30.08 7.35 -4.04
C VAL A 79 31.41 7.55 -3.33
N GLY A 80 31.57 8.68 -2.62
CA GLY A 80 32.79 8.95 -1.86
C GLY A 80 33.04 7.95 -0.71
N GLY A 81 31.99 7.28 -0.24
CA GLY A 81 32.08 6.20 0.74
C GLY A 81 32.08 4.79 0.14
N GLY A 82 32.32 4.60 -1.16
CA GLY A 82 32.43 3.28 -1.78
C GLY A 82 31.14 2.45 -1.81
N LEU A 83 29.97 3.08 -1.62
CA LEU A 83 28.67 2.39 -1.52
C LEU A 83 27.88 2.36 -2.83
N LYS A 84 28.20 3.23 -3.77
CA LYS A 84 27.58 3.37 -5.10
C LYS A 84 28.59 3.88 -6.11
N THR A 85 28.30 3.76 -7.40
CA THR A 85 29.07 4.41 -8.47
C THR A 85 28.40 5.71 -8.90
N ARG A 86 29.16 6.64 -9.49
CA ARG A 86 28.62 7.95 -9.93
C ARG A 86 27.64 7.80 -11.10
N GLU A 87 27.84 6.80 -11.94
CA GLU A 87 27.02 6.49 -13.11
C GLU A 87 25.60 6.06 -12.70
N GLN A 88 25.45 5.32 -11.60
CA GLN A 88 24.15 4.95 -11.03
C GLN A 88 23.30 6.15 -10.57
N LEU A 89 23.92 7.32 -10.43
CA LEU A 89 23.30 8.52 -9.88
C LEU A 89 23.10 9.62 -10.92
N ARG A 90 23.22 9.29 -12.21
CA ARG A 90 23.07 10.23 -13.32
C ARG A 90 22.07 9.70 -14.34
N GLN A 91 21.24 10.59 -14.88
CA GLN A 91 20.28 10.31 -15.95
C GLN A 91 20.35 11.40 -17.03
N PRO A 92 20.05 11.11 -18.30
CA PRO A 92 19.92 12.16 -19.32
C PRO A 92 18.82 13.15 -18.93
N LEU A 93 19.12 14.45 -18.89
CA LEU A 93 18.14 15.47 -18.46
C LEU A 93 16.90 15.47 -19.37
N ALA A 94 17.11 15.39 -20.69
CA ALA A 94 16.02 15.36 -21.66
C ALA A 94 15.04 14.18 -21.44
N GLY A 95 15.52 13.04 -20.93
CA GLY A 95 14.67 11.88 -20.63
C GLY A 95 13.83 12.04 -19.36
N LEU A 96 14.14 13.01 -18.50
CA LEU A 96 13.39 13.30 -17.27
C LEU A 96 12.33 14.41 -17.46
N ILE A 97 12.34 15.11 -18.59
CA ILE A 97 11.42 16.21 -18.87
C ILE A 97 10.21 15.64 -19.62
N ASP A 98 9.00 15.87 -19.09
CA ASP A 98 7.77 15.47 -19.77
C ASP A 98 7.68 16.09 -21.19
N PRO A 99 7.30 15.32 -22.23
CA PRO A 99 7.21 15.82 -23.62
C PRO A 99 6.27 17.02 -23.84
N LYS A 100 5.38 17.34 -22.89
CA LYS A 100 4.54 18.54 -22.93
C LYS A 100 5.28 19.82 -22.52
N LEU A 101 6.40 19.69 -21.80
CA LEU A 101 7.23 20.83 -21.39
C LEU A 101 8.20 21.19 -22.51
N LYS A 102 8.35 22.49 -22.80
CA LYS A 102 9.32 22.94 -23.79
C LYS A 102 10.71 23.00 -23.19
N PHE A 103 11.60 22.08 -23.55
CA PHE A 103 12.99 22.13 -23.11
C PHE A 103 13.85 23.01 -24.04
N TYR A 104 14.58 23.94 -23.44
CA TYR A 104 15.63 24.75 -24.07
C TYR A 104 16.97 24.35 -23.46
N ASN A 105 17.79 23.61 -24.23
CA ASN A 105 19.13 23.22 -23.82
C ASN A 105 20.13 24.36 -24.04
N GLU A 106 19.93 25.46 -23.31
CA GLU A 106 20.61 26.73 -23.48
C GLU A 106 20.91 27.34 -22.12
N SER A 107 21.97 28.15 -22.02
CA SER A 107 22.24 28.93 -20.81
C SER A 107 21.36 30.19 -20.75
N VAL A 108 21.16 30.73 -19.54
CA VAL A 108 20.55 32.06 -19.37
C VAL A 108 21.64 33.11 -19.44
N GLY A 109 21.43 34.14 -20.26
CA GLY A 109 22.29 35.31 -20.36
C GLY A 109 21.89 36.40 -19.35
N THR A 110 20.69 36.97 -19.50
CA THR A 110 20.21 38.08 -18.66
C THR A 110 18.71 37.98 -18.33
N PHE A 111 18.32 38.61 -17.22
CA PHE A 111 16.93 38.77 -16.80
C PHE A 111 16.46 40.20 -17.00
N SER A 112 15.30 40.39 -17.63
CA SER A 112 14.61 41.68 -17.76
C SER A 112 13.23 41.60 -17.09
N PRO A 113 13.16 41.60 -15.74
CA PRO A 113 11.90 41.38 -15.00
C PRO A 113 10.90 42.52 -15.09
N GLU A 114 11.33 43.74 -15.43
CA GLU A 114 10.42 44.87 -15.67
C GLU A 114 9.68 44.75 -17.01
N GLU A 115 10.27 44.04 -17.97
CA GLU A 115 9.72 43.80 -19.30
C GLU A 115 9.22 42.35 -19.50
N ASN A 116 9.29 41.52 -18.45
CA ASN A 116 8.84 40.11 -18.45
C ASN A 116 9.47 39.21 -19.52
N PHE A 117 10.79 39.34 -19.75
CA PHE A 117 11.52 38.41 -20.61
C PHE A 117 12.91 38.04 -20.07
N ILE A 118 13.47 36.96 -20.61
CA ILE A 118 14.86 36.56 -20.41
C ILE A 118 15.58 36.51 -21.76
N THR A 119 16.89 36.74 -21.73
CA THR A 119 17.77 36.53 -22.88
C THR A 119 18.57 35.26 -22.65
N LEU A 120 18.51 34.33 -23.59
CA LEU A 120 19.30 33.09 -23.58
C LEU A 120 20.74 33.36 -24.03
N GLY A 121 21.65 32.41 -23.79
CA GLY A 121 23.05 32.50 -24.19
C GLY A 121 23.26 32.63 -25.70
N ASN A 122 22.31 32.18 -26.50
CA ASN A 122 22.27 32.35 -27.96
C ASN A 122 21.60 33.67 -28.42
N SER A 123 21.38 34.62 -27.50
CA SER A 123 20.71 35.91 -27.72
C SER A 123 19.21 35.83 -28.06
N ASN A 124 18.60 34.65 -28.07
CA ASN A 124 17.14 34.54 -28.23
C ASN A 124 16.42 35.06 -26.98
N LYS A 125 15.24 35.66 -27.19
CA LYS A 125 14.39 36.16 -26.11
C LYS A 125 13.22 35.21 -25.83
N LEU A 126 12.99 34.92 -24.57
CA LEU A 126 11.79 34.21 -24.09
C LEU A 126 10.98 35.13 -23.19
N ASN A 127 9.75 35.44 -23.59
CA ASN A 127 8.79 36.19 -22.78
C ASN A 127 8.04 35.23 -21.85
N TYR A 128 7.65 35.72 -20.68
CA TYR A 128 6.92 34.94 -19.68
C TYR A 128 5.78 35.72 -19.04
N ASP A 129 4.70 35.03 -18.64
CA ASP A 129 3.75 35.61 -17.69
C ASP A 129 4.28 35.46 -16.25
N HIS A 130 4.82 34.27 -15.94
CA HIS A 130 5.45 33.92 -14.67
C HIS A 130 6.86 33.34 -14.86
N LEU A 131 7.78 33.71 -13.99
CA LEU A 131 9.18 33.23 -14.00
C LEU A 131 9.50 32.47 -12.71
N VAL A 132 10.02 31.25 -12.85
CA VAL A 132 10.56 30.44 -11.75
C VAL A 132 12.07 30.37 -11.90
N VAL A 133 12.85 30.84 -10.92
CA VAL A 133 14.31 30.84 -10.96
C VAL A 133 14.88 29.80 -9.99
N ALA A 134 15.36 28.67 -10.51
CA ALA A 134 15.87 27.54 -9.71
C ALA A 134 17.14 26.83 -10.28
N PRO A 135 18.19 27.54 -10.75
CA PRO A 135 19.40 26.92 -11.32
C PRO A 135 20.37 26.33 -10.27
N GLY A 136 19.98 26.28 -9.00
CA GLY A 136 20.83 25.83 -7.90
C GLY A 136 21.94 26.81 -7.52
N ILE A 137 23.06 26.28 -7.06
CA ILE A 137 24.22 27.05 -6.55
C ILE A 137 25.49 26.68 -7.32
N THR A 138 26.41 27.63 -7.48
CA THR A 138 27.71 27.39 -8.14
C THR A 138 28.82 27.05 -7.13
N LEU A 139 29.82 26.30 -7.60
CA LEU A 139 31.01 25.92 -6.84
C LEU A 139 32.17 26.83 -7.24
N ASN A 140 32.80 27.49 -6.27
CA ASN A 140 33.95 28.35 -6.51
C ASN A 140 35.23 27.61 -6.11
N PHE A 141 35.80 26.84 -7.04
CA PHE A 141 37.09 26.17 -6.81
C PHE A 141 38.25 27.16 -6.72
N GLY A 142 38.14 28.34 -7.33
CA GLY A 142 39.16 29.39 -7.30
C GLY A 142 39.24 30.15 -5.97
N SER A 143 38.26 30.00 -5.07
CA SER A 143 38.28 30.70 -3.77
C SER A 143 39.36 30.18 -2.82
N VAL A 144 39.87 28.98 -3.07
CA VAL A 144 40.97 28.37 -2.32
C VAL A 144 42.15 28.29 -3.26
N LYS A 145 43.23 29.01 -2.94
CA LYS A 145 44.45 29.02 -3.77
C LYS A 145 45.01 27.59 -3.89
N GLY A 146 45.27 27.12 -5.11
CA GLY A 146 45.82 25.78 -5.36
C GLY A 146 44.81 24.63 -5.42
N LEU A 147 43.51 24.87 -5.15
CA LEU A 147 42.52 23.80 -5.10
C LEU A 147 42.20 23.20 -6.47
N SER A 148 42.08 24.03 -7.51
CA SER A 148 41.72 23.56 -8.85
C SER A 148 42.81 22.67 -9.42
N GLU A 149 44.07 23.07 -9.25
CA GLU A 149 45.27 22.34 -9.64
C GLU A 149 45.37 21.03 -8.87
N ALA A 150 45.14 21.06 -7.55
CA ALA A 150 45.20 19.88 -6.69
C ALA A 150 44.08 18.86 -6.99
N LEU A 151 42.89 19.31 -7.41
CA LEU A 151 41.80 18.40 -7.80
C LEU A 151 42.05 17.78 -9.18
N ALA A 152 42.61 18.54 -10.12
CA ALA A 152 42.92 18.09 -11.48
C ALA A 152 44.07 17.06 -11.50
N ALA A 153 45.03 17.15 -10.58
CA ALA A 153 46.14 16.21 -10.48
C ALA A 153 45.65 14.78 -10.10
N PRO A 154 45.89 13.75 -10.93
CA PRO A 154 45.42 12.39 -10.67
C PRO A 154 45.98 11.78 -9.37
N ASP A 155 47.27 12.00 -9.11
CA ASP A 155 47.99 11.45 -7.96
C ASP A 155 47.85 12.27 -6.68
N SER A 156 47.17 13.42 -6.75
CA SER A 156 46.94 14.28 -5.59
C SER A 156 45.99 13.61 -4.60
N ASN A 157 46.33 13.68 -3.31
CA ASN A 157 45.48 13.20 -2.22
C ASN A 157 44.40 14.22 -1.81
N VAL A 158 44.15 15.23 -2.65
CA VAL A 158 43.06 16.20 -2.51
C VAL A 158 41.86 15.72 -3.32
N SER A 159 40.69 15.66 -2.68
CA SER A 159 39.45 15.19 -3.30
C SER A 159 38.22 15.95 -2.81
N THR A 160 37.10 15.87 -3.55
CA THR A 160 35.83 16.45 -3.13
C THR A 160 34.65 15.66 -3.67
N ILE A 161 33.57 15.56 -2.88
CA ILE A 161 32.31 14.90 -3.26
C ILE A 161 31.34 15.85 -4.00
N TYR A 162 31.69 17.13 -4.14
CA TYR A 162 30.76 18.16 -4.61
C TYR A 162 30.74 18.35 -6.13
N SER A 163 31.61 17.66 -6.87
CA SER A 163 31.63 17.61 -8.33
C SER A 163 31.52 16.17 -8.82
N TYR A 164 30.84 15.98 -9.95
CA TYR A 164 30.70 14.68 -10.63
C TYR A 164 32.06 14.09 -11.03
N ASP A 165 33.00 14.95 -11.45
CA ASP A 165 34.30 14.51 -11.95
C ASP A 165 35.23 14.06 -10.83
N THR A 166 35.04 14.58 -9.62
CA THR A 166 35.93 14.34 -8.48
C THR A 166 35.33 13.40 -7.43
N CYS A 167 34.01 13.19 -7.39
CA CYS A 167 33.37 12.42 -6.31
C CYS A 167 33.83 10.96 -6.26
N SER A 168 34.16 10.36 -7.41
CA SER A 168 34.70 9.00 -7.50
C SER A 168 36.16 8.89 -7.05
N LYS A 169 36.90 10.00 -6.95
CA LYS A 169 38.29 10.02 -6.47
C LYS A 169 38.39 9.80 -4.96
N VAL A 170 37.34 10.19 -4.22
CA VAL A 170 37.34 10.28 -2.76
C VAL A 170 37.57 8.91 -2.10
N PHE A 171 36.82 7.87 -2.49
CA PHE A 171 36.95 6.55 -1.88
C PHE A 171 38.32 5.90 -2.13
N PRO A 172 38.86 5.89 -3.37
CA PRO A 172 40.24 5.46 -3.62
C PRO A 172 41.30 6.21 -2.79
N THR A 173 41.13 7.53 -2.57
CA THR A 173 42.06 8.28 -1.71
C THR A 173 41.99 7.82 -0.25
N ILE A 174 40.77 7.53 0.26
CA ILE A 174 40.57 6.97 1.60
C ILE A 174 41.21 5.58 1.73
N GLU A 175 41.01 4.72 0.74
CA GLU A 175 41.55 3.36 0.70
C GLU A 175 43.09 3.34 0.63
N LYS A 176 43.69 4.24 -0.16
CA LYS A 176 45.14 4.37 -0.33
C LYS A 176 45.86 4.82 0.95
N LEU A 177 45.19 5.58 1.83
CA LEU A 177 45.81 6.10 3.05
C LEU A 177 45.97 5.00 4.11
N GLN A 178 47.22 4.68 4.44
CA GLN A 178 47.56 3.66 5.47
C GLN A 178 48.07 4.27 6.78
N LYS A 179 48.70 5.45 6.72
CA LYS A 179 49.18 6.22 7.89
C LYS A 179 49.24 7.70 7.56
N GLY A 180 49.14 8.56 8.57
CA GLY A 180 49.29 10.01 8.42
C GLY A 180 48.07 10.83 8.81
N SER A 181 48.00 12.07 8.35
CA SER A 181 46.95 13.03 8.72
C SER A 181 45.86 13.14 7.66
N ALA A 182 44.60 12.94 8.04
CA ALA A 182 43.43 13.11 7.20
C ALA A 182 42.59 14.30 7.67
N ILE A 183 42.44 15.30 6.79
CA ILE A 183 41.69 16.52 7.09
C ILE A 183 40.44 16.59 6.20
N PHE A 184 39.29 16.83 6.81
CA PHE A 184 38.02 17.06 6.14
C PHE A 184 37.57 18.49 6.40
N THR A 185 37.30 19.26 5.35
CA THR A 185 37.02 20.70 5.50
C THR A 185 35.55 21.05 5.29
N GLN A 186 35.09 22.15 5.89
CA GLN A 186 33.81 22.78 5.62
C GLN A 186 33.99 24.30 5.67
N PRO A 187 33.77 25.04 4.57
CA PRO A 187 34.02 26.47 4.55
C PRO A 187 33.02 27.24 5.42
N ALA A 188 33.37 28.47 5.75
CA ALA A 188 32.40 29.44 6.26
C ALA A 188 31.39 29.83 5.17
N GLY A 189 30.16 30.14 5.58
CA GLY A 189 29.09 30.60 4.70
C GLY A 189 28.12 29.50 4.25
N VAL A 190 27.37 29.80 3.19
CA VAL A 190 26.27 28.96 2.71
C VAL A 190 26.80 27.87 1.79
N ILE A 191 26.46 26.61 2.10
CA ILE A 191 26.77 25.44 1.27
C ILE A 191 25.53 24.57 1.09
N LYS A 192 25.45 23.86 -0.05
CA LYS A 192 24.43 22.82 -0.23
C LYS A 192 24.76 21.62 0.64
N CYS A 193 23.76 21.08 1.31
CA CYS A 193 23.88 19.94 2.21
C CYS A 193 25.03 20.07 3.24
N ALA A 194 24.93 21.01 4.17
CA ALA A 194 25.96 21.29 5.18
C ALA A 194 26.43 20.08 6.01
N GLY A 195 25.64 19.01 6.10
CA GLY A 195 26.06 17.76 6.72
C GLY A 195 26.94 16.84 5.87
N ALA A 196 27.05 17.04 4.56
CA ALA A 196 27.84 16.14 3.69
C ALA A 196 29.35 16.08 3.98
N PRO A 197 30.04 17.15 4.43
CA PRO A 197 31.48 17.10 4.75
C PRO A 197 31.79 16.12 5.90
N GLN A 198 30.96 16.14 6.94
CA GLN A 198 31.09 15.19 8.05
C GLN A 198 30.62 13.77 7.69
N LYS A 199 29.66 13.60 6.76
CA LYS A 199 29.23 12.26 6.29
C LYS A 199 30.40 11.47 5.70
N ILE A 200 31.24 12.11 4.90
CA ILE A 200 32.38 11.44 4.29
C ILE A 200 33.48 11.14 5.33
N MET A 201 33.71 12.06 6.27
CA MET A 201 34.63 11.84 7.39
C MET A 201 34.21 10.63 8.21
N TRP A 202 32.93 10.52 8.56
CA TRP A 202 32.40 9.39 9.32
C TRP A 202 32.54 8.05 8.59
N LEU A 203 32.32 8.04 7.27
CA LEU A 203 32.53 6.84 6.45
C LEU A 203 34.02 6.49 6.33
N ALA A 204 34.91 7.47 6.19
CA ALA A 204 36.35 7.25 6.17
C ALA A 204 36.85 6.66 7.50
N LEU A 205 36.40 7.23 8.62
CA LEU A 205 36.71 6.73 9.96
C LEU A 205 36.26 5.28 10.14
N ASP A 206 35.01 4.95 9.81
CA ASP A 206 34.51 3.58 9.96
C ASP A 206 35.20 2.60 9.00
N TYR A 207 35.65 3.06 7.83
CA TYR A 207 36.49 2.27 6.92
C TYR A 207 37.85 1.95 7.56
N TRP A 208 38.58 2.97 8.02
CA TRP A 208 39.90 2.78 8.65
C TRP A 208 39.81 1.99 9.95
N LYS A 209 38.72 2.13 10.71
CA LYS A 209 38.43 1.29 11.86
C LYS A 209 38.34 -0.19 11.49
N LYS A 210 37.61 -0.51 10.41
CA LYS A 210 37.47 -1.90 9.93
C LYS A 210 38.76 -2.45 9.33
N ALA A 211 39.57 -1.58 8.73
CA ALA A 211 40.88 -1.94 8.20
C ALA A 211 41.97 -2.10 9.30
N GLY A 212 41.65 -1.81 10.57
CA GLY A 212 42.62 -1.87 11.68
C GLY A 212 43.62 -0.70 11.70
N LEU A 213 43.37 0.37 10.94
CA LEU A 213 44.24 1.55 10.83
C LEU A 213 43.86 2.66 11.81
N TYR A 214 42.67 2.56 12.43
CA TYR A 214 42.15 3.51 13.39
C TYR A 214 41.45 2.82 14.56
N ASP A 215 41.85 3.16 15.78
CA ASP A 215 41.22 2.69 17.02
C ASP A 215 40.63 3.89 17.79
N PRO A 216 39.30 4.01 17.85
CA PRO A 216 38.63 5.06 18.62
C PRO A 216 38.98 5.08 20.11
N SER A 217 39.36 3.95 20.70
CA SER A 217 39.74 3.86 22.12
C SER A 217 41.16 4.34 22.38
N ASN A 218 42.02 4.35 21.35
CA ASN A 218 43.36 4.91 21.38
C ASN A 218 43.67 5.74 20.11
N PRO A 219 43.04 6.93 19.96
CA PRO A 219 43.27 7.79 18.80
C PRO A 219 44.72 8.24 18.68
N ALA A 220 45.43 8.41 19.80
CA ALA A 220 46.84 8.80 19.85
C ALA A 220 47.79 7.70 19.33
N GLY A 221 47.46 6.42 19.53
CA GLY A 221 48.21 5.27 19.00
C GLY A 221 47.84 4.85 17.57
N SER A 222 46.72 5.36 17.03
CA SER A 222 46.24 5.02 15.67
C SER A 222 47.20 5.49 14.56
N ALA A 223 47.32 4.70 13.49
CA ALA A 223 48.17 5.04 12.33
C ALA A 223 47.69 6.29 11.58
N ILE A 224 46.38 6.53 11.60
CA ILE A 224 45.73 7.68 10.95
C ILE A 224 45.23 8.66 12.01
N LYS A 225 45.47 9.95 11.80
CA LYS A 225 44.92 11.06 12.59
C LYS A 225 43.83 11.76 11.79
N ILE A 226 42.69 12.05 12.41
CA ILE A 226 41.51 12.57 11.71
C ILE A 226 41.14 13.93 12.31
N ALA A 227 41.06 14.94 11.45
CA ALA A 227 40.63 16.28 11.82
C ALA A 227 39.45 16.77 10.97
N PHE A 228 38.50 17.43 11.60
CA PHE A 228 37.41 18.14 10.96
C PHE A 228 37.63 19.65 11.10
N ALA A 229 37.97 20.31 10.00
CA ALA A 229 38.19 21.75 9.95
C ALA A 229 36.96 22.45 9.40
N THR A 230 36.30 23.26 10.22
CA THR A 230 35.14 24.02 9.78
C THR A 230 35.31 25.51 10.04
N GLY A 231 34.94 26.35 9.08
CA GLY A 231 34.87 27.80 9.26
C GLY A 231 33.74 28.26 10.21
N THR A 232 32.94 27.33 10.73
CA THR A 232 31.82 27.61 11.65
C THR A 232 32.17 27.24 13.10
N PRO A 233 31.47 27.80 14.11
CA PRO A 233 31.79 27.52 15.53
C PRO A 233 31.29 26.16 16.03
N SER A 234 30.52 25.40 15.25
CA SER A 234 29.94 24.12 15.65
C SER A 234 29.93 23.12 14.50
N MET A 235 29.69 21.82 14.78
CA MET A 235 29.60 20.80 13.72
C MET A 235 28.27 20.87 12.95
N PHE A 236 27.22 21.38 13.59
CA PHE A 236 25.89 21.46 13.00
C PHE A 236 25.10 22.65 13.57
N GLY A 237 24.26 23.26 12.74
CA GLY A 237 23.51 24.47 13.11
C GLY A 237 22.32 24.24 14.06
N VAL A 238 21.87 23.00 14.24
CA VAL A 238 20.71 22.66 15.08
C VAL A 238 21.18 22.08 16.41
N PRO A 239 20.85 22.70 17.56
CA PRO A 239 21.39 22.31 18.87
C PRO A 239 21.23 20.82 19.22
N LYS A 240 20.05 20.23 18.98
CA LYS A 240 19.75 18.81 19.26
C LYS A 240 20.76 17.89 18.55
N TYR A 241 20.92 18.07 17.24
CA TYR A 241 21.79 17.20 16.42
C TYR A 241 23.27 17.55 16.62
N ASN A 242 23.60 18.83 16.85
CA ASN A 242 24.96 19.26 17.15
C ASN A 242 25.49 18.61 18.44
N ALA A 243 24.68 18.56 19.50
CA ALA A 243 25.06 17.91 20.75
C ALA A 243 25.43 16.43 20.53
N LYS A 244 24.63 15.70 19.74
CA LYS A 244 24.90 14.29 19.44
C LYS A 244 26.10 14.08 18.53
N LEU A 245 26.32 14.95 17.55
CA LEU A 245 27.50 14.88 16.67
C LEU A 245 28.78 15.22 17.43
N GLU A 246 28.73 16.18 18.34
CA GLU A 246 29.86 16.55 19.20
C GLU A 246 30.19 15.44 20.20
N GLU A 247 29.18 14.75 20.75
CA GLU A 247 29.36 13.53 21.54
C GLU A 247 30.09 12.46 20.72
N LEU A 248 29.62 12.15 19.50
CA LEU A 248 30.26 11.18 18.61
C LEU A 248 31.69 11.57 18.23
N ARG A 249 31.97 12.86 18.03
CA ARG A 249 33.31 13.39 17.74
C ARG A 249 34.27 13.11 18.87
N LYS A 250 33.86 13.40 20.11
CA LYS A 250 34.66 13.16 21.32
C LYS A 250 34.85 11.66 21.57
N GLU A 251 33.78 10.88 21.49
CA GLU A 251 33.80 9.42 21.64
C GLU A 251 34.77 8.76 20.66
N ARG A 252 34.83 9.28 19.43
CA ARG A 252 35.62 8.69 18.34
C ARG A 252 36.97 9.33 18.12
N GLY A 253 37.39 10.29 18.95
CA GLY A 253 38.73 10.87 18.87
C GLY A 253 39.02 11.72 17.63
N VAL A 254 38.01 12.37 17.05
CA VAL A 254 38.19 13.28 15.90
C VAL A 254 38.56 14.67 16.37
N GLU A 255 39.66 15.25 15.88
CA GLU A 255 40.06 16.63 16.22
C GLU A 255 39.07 17.63 15.61
N GLY A 256 38.52 18.54 16.41
CA GLY A 256 37.62 19.60 15.96
C GLY A 256 38.36 20.92 15.79
N LEU A 257 38.66 21.29 14.54
CA LEU A 257 39.23 22.59 14.18
C LEU A 257 38.10 23.56 13.83
N PHE A 258 37.39 24.04 14.85
CA PHE A 258 36.29 24.99 14.69
C PHE A 258 36.81 26.40 14.36
N GLN A 259 36.06 27.15 13.57
CA GLN A 259 36.45 28.45 13.03
C GLN A 259 37.79 28.45 12.25
N HIS A 260 38.09 27.35 11.57
CA HIS A 260 39.22 27.21 10.64
C HIS A 260 38.70 27.11 9.21
N ASP A 261 38.78 28.21 8.46
CA ASP A 261 38.29 28.29 7.07
C ASP A 261 39.45 28.08 6.08
N LEU A 262 39.38 27.07 5.22
CA LEU A 262 40.46 26.75 4.28
C LEU A 262 40.61 27.86 3.22
N ILE A 263 41.82 28.41 3.05
CA ILE A 263 42.12 29.49 2.10
C ILE A 263 43.19 29.15 1.06
N ALA A 264 44.11 28.22 1.36
CA ALA A 264 45.15 27.82 0.44
C ALA A 264 45.59 26.37 0.63
N ILE A 265 46.03 25.75 -0.46
CA ILE A 265 46.64 24.43 -0.52
C ILE A 265 47.96 24.59 -1.28
N ASP A 266 49.06 24.15 -0.67
CA ASP A 266 50.38 24.14 -1.28
C ASP A 266 51.06 22.78 -1.00
N GLY A 267 51.11 21.93 -2.03
CA GLY A 267 51.55 20.54 -1.89
C GLY A 267 50.74 19.79 -0.82
N LYS A 268 51.40 19.40 0.27
CA LYS A 268 50.80 18.70 1.43
C LYS A 268 50.41 19.63 2.58
N LYS A 269 50.41 20.95 2.37
CA LYS A 269 50.11 21.95 3.41
C LYS A 269 48.76 22.62 3.11
N ALA A 270 47.88 22.63 4.10
CA ALA A 270 46.60 23.32 4.06
C ALA A 270 46.65 24.51 5.03
N THR A 271 46.36 25.71 4.52
CA THR A 271 46.34 26.95 5.31
C THR A 271 44.90 27.38 5.58
N PHE A 272 44.61 27.61 6.86
CA PHE A 272 43.30 27.98 7.38
C PHE A 272 43.31 29.40 7.94
N ALA A 273 42.36 30.22 7.51
CA ALA A 273 42.04 31.50 8.14
C ALA A 273 41.31 31.27 9.46
N ARG A 274 41.59 32.14 10.44
CA ARG A 274 40.92 32.19 11.73
C ARG A 274 40.15 33.51 11.88
N PRO A 275 39.08 33.56 12.69
CA PRO A 275 38.29 34.77 12.89
C PRO A 275 39.10 35.88 13.56
N ASN A 276 38.57 37.10 13.54
CA ASN A 276 39.05 38.25 14.32
C ASN A 276 40.52 38.67 14.10
N GLY A 277 41.06 38.44 12.90
CA GLY A 277 42.45 38.83 12.58
C GLY A 277 43.52 37.94 13.22
N GLU A 278 43.13 36.80 13.80
CA GLU A 278 44.08 35.80 14.26
C GLU A 278 44.94 35.27 13.10
N SER A 279 46.22 35.02 13.37
CA SER A 279 47.16 34.50 12.39
C SER A 279 46.67 33.17 11.80
N SER A 280 46.73 33.03 10.48
CA SER A 280 46.37 31.80 9.77
C SER A 280 47.18 30.59 10.27
N VAL A 281 46.54 29.43 10.36
CA VAL A 281 47.17 28.18 10.80
C VAL A 281 47.45 27.31 9.60
N THR A 282 48.66 26.77 9.49
CA THR A 282 49.00 25.78 8.45
C THR A 282 49.09 24.40 9.07
N ARG A 283 48.44 23.41 8.46
CA ARG A 283 48.47 21.99 8.85
C ARG A 283 48.99 21.15 7.69
N GLU A 284 49.81 20.17 8.01
CA GLU A 284 50.21 19.14 7.04
C GLU A 284 49.12 18.05 6.95
N PHE A 285 48.92 17.54 5.74
CA PHE A 285 47.96 16.47 5.47
C PHE A 285 48.56 15.43 4.52
N ASP A 286 48.12 14.20 4.70
CA ASP A 286 48.33 13.09 3.76
C ASP A 286 47.05 12.78 2.97
N LEU A 287 45.88 13.18 3.48
CA LEU A 287 44.60 13.20 2.77
C LEU A 287 43.84 14.49 3.09
N LEU A 288 43.31 15.15 2.07
CA LEU A 288 42.47 16.33 2.23
C LEU A 288 41.17 16.19 1.44
N HIS A 289 40.05 16.11 2.15
CA HIS A 289 38.73 16.27 1.55
C HIS A 289 38.32 17.73 1.67
N VAL A 290 38.09 18.37 0.52
CA VAL A 290 37.78 19.80 0.46
C VAL A 290 36.32 20.03 0.09
N VAL A 291 35.70 20.97 0.79
CA VAL A 291 34.41 21.53 0.39
C VAL A 291 34.66 22.91 -0.20
N PRO A 292 34.44 23.11 -1.52
CA PRO A 292 34.65 24.40 -2.14
C PRO A 292 33.64 25.41 -1.57
N LYS A 293 34.02 26.70 -1.54
CA LYS A 293 33.04 27.76 -1.25
C LYS A 293 31.98 27.76 -2.34
N MET A 294 30.76 28.09 -1.95
CA MET A 294 29.61 28.09 -2.86
C MET A 294 28.95 29.45 -2.84
N GLY A 295 28.25 29.77 -3.92
CA GLY A 295 27.54 31.04 -4.03
C GLY A 295 26.53 31.03 -5.17
N PRO A 296 25.71 32.08 -5.27
CA PRO A 296 24.76 32.22 -6.35
C PRO A 296 25.49 32.33 -7.69
N HIS A 297 24.82 31.89 -8.76
CA HIS A 297 25.34 32.05 -10.12
C HIS A 297 25.51 33.53 -10.48
N ALA A 298 26.54 33.86 -11.26
CA ALA A 298 26.85 35.24 -11.62
C ALA A 298 25.69 35.96 -12.33
N PHE A 299 24.97 35.26 -13.21
CA PHE A 299 23.81 35.81 -13.92
C PHE A 299 22.59 36.07 -13.03
N ILE A 300 22.51 35.45 -11.84
CA ILE A 300 21.53 35.81 -10.80
C ILE A 300 22.08 36.98 -9.98
N LYS A 301 23.31 36.84 -9.45
CA LYS A 301 23.94 37.81 -8.56
C LYS A 301 23.97 39.23 -9.16
N ASN A 302 24.17 39.33 -10.46
CA ASN A 302 24.24 40.60 -11.18
C ASN A 302 22.88 41.06 -11.75
N SER A 303 21.78 40.39 -11.39
CA SER A 303 20.44 40.71 -11.88
C SER A 303 19.62 41.52 -10.89
N ALA A 304 18.55 42.17 -11.37
CA ALA A 304 17.59 42.86 -10.52
C ALA A 304 16.79 41.93 -9.58
N LEU A 305 16.94 40.60 -9.73
CA LEU A 305 16.26 39.60 -8.91
C LEU A 305 17.03 39.25 -7.62
N ALA A 306 18.28 39.66 -7.51
CA ALA A 306 19.14 39.28 -6.39
C ALA A 306 18.95 40.18 -5.16
N ASN A 307 19.07 39.58 -3.98
CA ASN A 307 19.29 40.28 -2.72
C ASN A 307 20.76 40.71 -2.57
N GLU A 308 21.10 41.37 -1.45
CA GLU A 308 22.47 41.82 -1.15
C GLU A 308 23.51 40.69 -1.16
N ALA A 309 23.11 39.45 -0.80
CA ALA A 309 23.96 38.27 -0.84
C ALA A 309 24.06 37.62 -2.23
N GLY A 310 23.31 38.11 -3.23
CA GLY A 310 23.29 37.64 -4.60
C GLY A 310 22.29 36.51 -4.90
N TYR A 311 21.48 36.07 -3.92
CA TYR A 311 20.44 35.04 -4.10
C TYR A 311 19.13 35.65 -4.56
N VAL A 312 18.25 34.89 -5.20
CA VAL A 312 16.94 35.42 -5.63
C VAL A 312 16.12 35.85 -4.41
N ASP A 313 15.72 37.11 -4.35
CA ASP A 313 15.09 37.72 -3.16
C ASP A 313 13.61 37.36 -3.05
N VAL A 314 13.34 36.30 -2.31
CA VAL A 314 11.98 35.78 -2.07
C VAL A 314 11.54 35.96 -0.63
N ASP A 315 10.23 36.03 -0.45
CA ASP A 315 9.56 35.92 0.83
C ASP A 315 9.68 34.49 1.38
N ASP A 316 10.03 34.39 2.67
CA ASP A 316 10.39 33.14 3.33
C ASP A 316 9.22 32.15 3.41
N GLY A 317 7.99 32.66 3.49
CA GLY A 317 6.78 31.84 3.59
C GLY A 317 6.24 31.47 2.21
N THR A 318 6.08 32.44 1.33
CA THR A 318 5.32 32.27 0.08
C THR A 318 6.17 31.81 -1.09
N THR A 319 7.50 31.94 -1.02
CA THR A 319 8.49 31.72 -2.11
C THR A 319 8.37 32.68 -3.30
N ARG A 320 7.52 33.71 -3.18
CA ARG A 320 7.33 34.78 -4.15
C ARG A 320 8.46 35.79 -4.04
N HIS A 321 8.91 36.34 -5.15
CA HIS A 321 9.89 37.42 -5.14
C HIS A 321 9.33 38.67 -4.46
N LYS A 322 10.14 39.35 -3.63
CA LYS A 322 9.67 40.51 -2.82
C LYS A 322 9.33 41.74 -3.67
N LYS A 323 10.14 42.02 -4.70
CA LYS A 323 9.93 43.11 -5.67
C LYS A 323 8.98 42.77 -6.82
N PHE A 324 9.14 41.61 -7.47
CA PHE A 324 8.43 41.26 -8.71
C PHE A 324 7.33 40.21 -8.45
N ALA A 325 6.08 40.63 -8.60
CA ALA A 325 4.90 39.87 -8.23
C ALA A 325 4.70 38.55 -9.02
N ASN A 326 5.31 38.43 -10.19
CA ASN A 326 5.23 37.26 -11.08
C ASN A 326 6.51 36.41 -11.10
N VAL A 327 7.48 36.70 -10.24
CA VAL A 327 8.75 35.95 -10.12
C VAL A 327 8.76 35.10 -8.84
N TRP A 328 9.31 33.89 -8.94
CA TRP A 328 9.30 32.87 -7.89
C TRP A 328 10.66 32.17 -7.82
N SER A 329 11.06 31.68 -6.65
CA SER A 329 12.29 30.89 -6.50
C SER A 329 12.21 29.87 -5.38
N ALA A 330 12.84 28.72 -5.59
CA ALA A 330 12.98 27.63 -4.62
C ALA A 330 14.35 26.95 -4.79
N GLY A 331 14.70 26.10 -3.84
CA GLY A 331 15.97 25.39 -3.80
C GLY A 331 17.17 26.32 -3.57
N ASP A 332 18.34 25.87 -3.98
CA ASP A 332 19.60 26.50 -3.57
C ASP A 332 19.80 27.94 -4.11
N ALA A 333 19.09 28.33 -5.17
CA ALA A 333 19.17 29.67 -5.77
C ALA A 333 18.41 30.75 -4.97
N SER A 334 17.45 30.35 -4.14
CA SER A 334 16.59 31.24 -3.36
C SER A 334 17.29 31.83 -2.13
N SER A 335 16.77 32.95 -1.62
CA SER A 335 17.18 33.57 -0.36
C SER A 335 16.60 32.88 0.89
N LEU A 336 15.86 31.78 0.75
CA LEU A 336 15.17 31.10 1.86
C LEU A 336 16.16 30.75 3.00
N PRO A 337 15.90 31.16 4.26
CA PRO A 337 16.84 31.03 5.38
C PRO A 337 16.82 29.62 6.01
N THR A 338 17.02 28.59 5.19
CA THR A 338 17.06 27.18 5.61
C THR A 338 18.26 26.46 4.99
N SER A 339 18.50 25.22 5.42
CA SER A 339 19.54 24.39 4.80
C SER A 339 19.14 24.01 3.38
N LYS A 340 20.02 24.37 2.44
CA LYS A 340 19.90 24.09 0.99
C LYS A 340 20.05 22.59 0.72
N THR A 341 18.93 21.87 0.64
CA THR A 341 18.88 20.41 0.45
C THR A 341 17.79 20.01 -0.53
N ALA A 342 17.94 18.84 -1.15
CA ALA A 342 16.86 18.24 -1.95
C ALA A 342 15.60 17.96 -1.11
N ALA A 343 15.73 17.70 0.19
CA ALA A 343 14.58 17.52 1.05
C ALA A 343 13.80 18.84 1.26
N ALA A 344 14.48 19.98 1.37
CA ALA A 344 13.83 21.29 1.42
C ALA A 344 12.95 21.53 0.19
N VAL A 345 13.47 21.19 -1.00
CA VAL A 345 12.73 21.29 -2.27
C VAL A 345 11.41 20.50 -2.24
N THR A 346 11.34 19.37 -1.53
CA THR A 346 10.08 18.59 -1.43
C THR A 346 8.95 19.35 -0.72
N ALA A 347 9.29 20.31 0.15
CA ALA A 347 8.34 21.17 0.84
C ALA A 347 8.18 22.54 0.17
N GLU A 348 9.23 23.06 -0.47
CA GLU A 348 9.21 24.33 -1.19
C GLU A 348 8.38 24.25 -2.48
N ALA A 349 8.56 23.19 -3.28
CA ALA A 349 7.91 23.08 -4.58
C ALA A 349 6.37 23.11 -4.51
N PRO A 350 5.70 22.36 -3.61
CA PRO A 350 4.24 22.44 -3.46
C PRO A 350 3.74 23.83 -3.04
N VAL A 351 4.45 24.50 -2.13
CA VAL A 351 4.09 25.86 -1.67
C VAL A 351 4.20 26.86 -2.83
N LEU A 352 5.31 26.81 -3.57
CA LEU A 352 5.53 27.67 -4.74
C LEU A 352 4.46 27.44 -5.80
N VAL A 353 4.19 26.19 -6.15
CA VAL A 353 3.19 25.83 -7.17
C VAL A 353 1.80 26.29 -6.77
N GLN A 354 1.38 26.05 -5.53
CA GLN A 354 0.09 26.51 -5.02
C GLN A 354 -0.05 28.03 -5.11
N ASN A 355 0.94 28.75 -4.59
CA ASN A 355 0.90 30.20 -4.53
C ASN A 355 0.98 30.83 -5.93
N MET A 356 1.77 30.26 -6.84
CA MET A 356 1.84 30.74 -8.21
C MET A 356 0.52 30.52 -8.95
N LEU A 357 -0.10 29.34 -8.83
CA LEU A 357 -1.42 29.07 -9.43
C LEU A 357 -2.50 30.00 -8.90
N ARG A 358 -2.45 30.36 -7.61
CA ARG A 358 -3.35 31.38 -7.02
C ARG A 358 -3.07 32.77 -7.56
N ALA A 359 -1.81 33.16 -7.69
CA ALA A 359 -1.43 34.44 -8.27
C ALA A 359 -1.90 34.56 -9.74
N MET A 360 -1.84 33.46 -10.51
CA MET A 360 -2.41 33.37 -11.86
C MET A 360 -3.93 33.59 -11.88
N ASP A 361 -4.64 33.29 -10.78
CA ASP A 361 -6.07 33.55 -10.61
C ASP A 361 -6.36 34.96 -10.04
N GLY A 362 -5.35 35.81 -9.91
CA GLY A 362 -5.47 37.13 -9.27
C GLY A 362 -5.72 37.06 -7.75
N LYS A 363 -5.40 35.93 -7.10
CA LYS A 363 -5.55 35.73 -5.65
C LYS A 363 -4.21 35.85 -4.95
N GLU A 364 -4.24 36.32 -3.70
CA GLU A 364 -3.06 36.35 -2.86
C GLU A 364 -2.59 34.93 -2.46
N PRO A 365 -1.27 34.72 -2.28
CA PRO A 365 -0.68 33.50 -1.71
C PRO A 365 -1.29 33.14 -0.35
N ASP A 366 -1.54 31.85 -0.12
CA ASP A 366 -2.08 31.33 1.15
C ASP A 366 -1.28 30.18 1.74
N ALA A 367 -0.44 29.51 0.94
CA ALA A 367 0.46 28.48 1.41
C ALA A 367 1.72 29.10 2.02
N THR A 368 2.16 28.56 3.15
CA THR A 368 3.36 29.02 3.86
C THR A 368 4.35 27.86 4.02
N TYR A 369 5.56 28.08 3.56
CA TYR A 369 6.72 27.24 3.84
C TYR A 369 7.27 27.58 5.22
N ASP A 370 7.49 26.55 6.04
CA ASP A 370 7.98 26.71 7.41
C ASP A 370 9.49 26.51 7.53
N GLY A 371 10.21 26.36 6.40
CA GLY A 371 11.64 26.12 6.38
C GLY A 371 12.04 24.66 6.56
N TYR A 372 11.09 23.72 6.45
CA TYR A 372 11.37 22.28 6.57
C TYR A 372 12.53 21.83 5.67
N THR A 373 13.49 21.14 6.26
CA THR A 373 14.63 20.55 5.55
C THR A 373 15.10 19.29 6.28
N SER A 374 15.82 18.43 5.58
CA SER A 374 16.34 17.18 6.13
C SER A 374 17.80 16.95 5.74
N CYS A 375 18.58 16.44 6.69
CA CYS A 375 19.95 16.03 6.50
C CYS A 375 20.17 14.60 7.03
N PRO A 376 20.09 13.57 6.18
CA PRO A 376 20.46 12.21 6.56
C PRO A 376 21.99 12.11 6.70
N LEU A 377 22.48 12.17 7.93
CA LEU A 377 23.88 12.14 8.33
C LEU A 377 24.33 10.68 8.50
N THR A 378 25.04 10.13 7.52
CA THR A 378 25.69 8.83 7.65
C THR A 378 26.84 8.94 8.63
N THR A 379 26.69 8.32 9.79
CA THR A 379 27.67 8.36 10.89
C THR A 379 28.58 7.13 10.89
N GLU A 380 28.23 6.06 10.17
CA GLU A 380 29.07 4.88 9.93
C GLU A 380 28.43 4.03 8.83
N TYR A 381 29.12 3.01 8.33
CA TYR A 381 28.50 2.07 7.42
C TYR A 381 27.40 1.30 8.15
N GLY A 382 26.18 1.40 7.62
CA GLY A 382 25.01 0.77 8.22
C GLY A 382 24.27 1.64 9.21
N LYS A 383 24.69 2.86 9.57
CA LYS A 383 23.87 3.76 10.40
C LYS A 383 23.78 5.19 9.87
N VAL A 384 22.60 5.79 10.04
CA VAL A 384 22.31 7.19 9.71
C VAL A 384 21.61 7.85 10.89
N LEU A 385 22.02 9.07 11.21
CA LEU A 385 21.30 10.03 12.05
C LEU A 385 20.46 10.90 11.11
N LEU A 386 19.13 10.95 11.30
CA LEU A 386 18.22 11.65 10.40
C LEU A 386 17.83 13.00 11.01
N ALA A 387 18.59 14.05 10.69
CA ALA A 387 18.29 15.39 11.17
C ALA A 387 17.17 16.03 10.35
N GLU A 388 16.06 16.40 10.98
CA GLU A 388 14.95 17.12 10.33
C GLU A 388 14.54 18.33 11.17
N PHE A 389 14.40 19.48 10.52
CA PHE A 389 14.16 20.74 11.23
C PHE A 389 13.50 21.76 10.32
N LYS A 390 12.97 22.81 10.92
CA LYS A 390 12.32 23.95 10.27
C LYS A 390 13.05 25.26 10.57
N TYR A 391 12.50 26.41 10.16
CA TYR A 391 13.08 27.71 10.46
C TYR A 391 13.36 27.89 11.96
N GLY A 392 14.45 28.62 12.26
CA GLY A 392 14.97 28.78 13.63
C GLY A 392 15.70 27.56 14.18
N GLY A 393 15.95 26.52 13.37
CA GLY A 393 16.67 25.33 13.82
C GLY A 393 15.86 24.45 14.78
N VAL A 394 14.54 24.54 14.71
CA VAL A 394 13.64 23.74 15.56
C VAL A 394 13.47 22.35 14.95
N PRO A 395 13.73 21.25 15.70
CA PRO A 395 13.51 19.89 15.20
C PRO A 395 12.07 19.65 14.74
N LYS A 396 11.91 18.92 13.64
CA LYS A 396 10.62 18.52 13.05
C LYS A 396 10.74 17.11 12.47
N GLU A 397 10.74 16.13 13.37
CA GLU A 397 11.08 14.73 13.07
C GLU A 397 9.87 13.91 12.61
N THR A 398 9.95 13.35 11.41
CA THR A 398 8.88 12.57 10.78
C THR A 398 8.52 11.33 11.60
N PHE A 399 9.51 10.54 12.01
CA PHE A 399 9.31 9.31 12.78
C PHE A 399 9.22 9.57 14.29
N GLY A 400 9.67 10.74 14.75
CA GLY A 400 9.55 11.18 16.13
C GLY A 400 8.08 11.43 16.50
N GLU A 401 7.36 12.18 15.68
CA GLU A 401 5.93 12.46 15.91
C GLU A 401 5.04 11.22 15.74
N TRP A 402 5.32 10.36 14.76
CA TRP A 402 4.43 9.25 14.41
C TRP A 402 4.70 7.96 15.20
N PHE A 403 5.96 7.71 15.57
CA PHE A 403 6.38 6.42 16.16
C PHE A 403 7.20 6.58 17.44
N GLY A 404 7.39 7.81 17.95
CA GLY A 404 8.22 8.06 19.13
C GLY A 404 9.71 7.73 18.94
N ILE A 405 10.18 7.66 17.68
CA ILE A 405 11.56 7.28 17.37
C ILE A 405 12.45 8.53 17.41
N ASP A 406 13.40 8.56 18.33
CA ASP A 406 14.43 9.61 18.34
C ASP A 406 15.34 9.49 17.10
N GLN A 407 15.27 10.51 16.23
CA GLN A 407 16.07 10.57 15.00
C GLN A 407 17.48 11.14 15.22
N GLY A 408 17.75 11.68 16.41
CA GLY A 408 19.10 12.05 16.84
C GLY A 408 19.99 10.83 17.05
N THR A 409 19.43 9.65 17.29
CA THR A 409 20.19 8.42 17.46
C THR A 409 20.53 7.76 16.11
N PRO A 410 21.80 7.44 15.80
CA PRO A 410 22.17 6.70 14.60
C PRO A 410 21.51 5.33 14.48
N ARG A 411 20.84 5.06 13.35
CA ARG A 411 19.97 3.89 13.16
C ARG A 411 20.18 3.20 11.81
N LYS A 412 19.95 1.88 11.75
CA LYS A 412 20.12 1.07 10.53
C LYS A 412 19.00 1.31 9.52
N GLU A 413 17.80 1.56 10.02
CA GLU A 413 16.59 1.80 9.25
C GLU A 413 16.77 3.03 8.35
N PHE A 414 17.30 4.12 8.92
CA PHE A 414 17.59 5.35 8.17
C PHE A 414 18.74 5.18 7.17
N TYR A 415 19.63 4.21 7.39
CA TYR A 415 20.68 3.88 6.44
C TYR A 415 20.10 3.23 5.17
N TYR A 416 19.16 2.28 5.30
CA TYR A 416 18.47 1.72 4.14
C TYR A 416 17.63 2.77 3.40
N LEU A 417 16.98 3.66 4.16
CA LEU A 417 16.24 4.79 3.60
C LEU A 417 17.16 5.67 2.73
N LYS A 418 18.33 6.06 3.26
CA LYS A 418 19.30 6.89 2.53
C LYS A 418 19.92 6.16 1.33
N LYS A 419 20.31 4.90 1.49
CA LYS A 419 21.10 4.16 0.50
C LYS A 419 20.26 3.66 -0.69
N HIS A 420 19.04 3.20 -0.42
CA HIS A 420 18.20 2.53 -1.41
C HIS A 420 16.94 3.30 -1.74
N PHE A 421 16.19 3.74 -0.73
CA PHE A 421 14.88 4.37 -0.95
C PHE A 421 14.99 5.77 -1.55
N PHE A 422 15.80 6.67 -0.99
CA PHE A 422 15.90 8.06 -1.48
C PHE A 422 16.36 8.18 -2.94
N PRO A 423 17.39 7.45 -3.43
CA PRO A 423 17.73 7.48 -4.85
C PRO A 423 16.59 6.98 -5.76
N TRP A 424 15.86 5.94 -5.33
CA TRP A 424 14.75 5.38 -6.09
C TRP A 424 13.57 6.36 -6.16
N VAL A 425 13.07 6.85 -5.01
CA VAL A 425 11.93 7.79 -4.98
C VAL A 425 12.28 9.12 -5.64
N TYR A 426 13.56 9.52 -5.64
CA TYR A 426 14.02 10.73 -6.31
C TYR A 426 13.71 10.69 -7.81
N TYR A 427 14.15 9.64 -8.51
CA TYR A 427 13.95 9.51 -9.95
C TYR A 427 12.53 9.10 -10.33
N GLU A 428 11.92 8.18 -9.58
CA GLU A 428 10.58 7.67 -9.92
C GLU A 428 9.46 8.69 -9.62
N SER A 429 9.62 9.51 -8.58
CA SER A 429 8.52 10.29 -8.01
C SER A 429 8.84 11.77 -7.78
N MET A 430 10.05 12.11 -7.29
CA MET A 430 10.36 13.50 -6.93
C MET A 430 10.55 14.39 -8.15
N VAL A 431 11.41 14.01 -9.09
CA VAL A 431 11.65 14.81 -10.31
C VAL A 431 10.43 14.86 -11.23
N SER A 432 9.54 13.86 -11.14
CA SER A 432 8.26 13.82 -11.87
C SER A 432 7.12 14.55 -11.15
N GLY A 433 7.42 15.26 -10.05
CA GLY A 433 6.46 16.10 -9.32
C GLY A 433 5.40 15.33 -8.54
N LYS A 434 5.61 14.05 -8.23
CA LYS A 434 4.67 13.17 -7.51
C LYS A 434 4.98 13.03 -6.01
N TRP A 435 6.15 13.46 -5.56
CA TRP A 435 6.60 13.34 -4.17
C TRP A 435 6.52 14.66 -3.41
N GLY A 436 5.86 14.67 -2.25
CA GLY A 436 5.71 15.81 -1.34
C GLY A 436 6.52 15.69 -0.04
N GLY A 437 7.58 14.87 -0.04
CA GLY A 437 8.43 14.68 1.14
C GLY A 437 7.76 13.80 2.20
N PRO A 438 7.93 14.08 3.51
CA PRO A 438 7.34 13.30 4.61
C PRO A 438 5.82 13.17 4.56
N LYS A 439 5.13 14.08 3.84
CA LYS A 439 3.67 14.05 3.66
C LYS A 439 3.23 13.02 2.61
N GLY A 440 4.15 12.30 1.98
CA GLY A 440 3.84 11.26 0.98
C GLY A 440 3.65 11.82 -0.42
N THR A 441 2.60 11.38 -1.13
CA THR A 441 2.35 11.80 -2.51
C THR A 441 1.85 13.24 -2.58
N ALA A 442 2.42 14.04 -3.49
CA ALA A 442 2.06 15.46 -3.70
C ALA A 442 0.59 15.68 -4.17
N LEU A 443 -0.15 14.60 -4.48
CA LEU A 443 -1.50 14.62 -5.06
C LEU A 443 -2.64 15.00 -4.10
N ALA A 444 -2.37 15.39 -2.86
CA ALA A 444 -3.38 15.97 -1.97
C ALA A 444 -3.73 17.44 -2.31
N PHE A 445 -3.65 17.83 -3.58
CA PHE A 445 -4.16 19.11 -4.08
C PHE A 445 -5.66 18.97 -4.35
N ASN A 446 -6.45 19.49 -3.41
CA ASN A 446 -7.91 19.47 -3.42
C ASN A 446 -8.45 20.51 -4.43
N PRO A 447 -9.16 20.13 -5.51
CA PRO A 447 -9.69 21.08 -6.49
C PRO A 447 -11.04 21.69 -6.08
N LEU A 448 -11.57 21.39 -4.88
CA LEU A 448 -12.85 21.91 -4.40
C LEU A 448 -12.67 22.61 -3.06
N GLY A 449 -12.78 23.94 -3.08
CA GLY A 449 -12.84 24.75 -1.88
C GLY A 449 -13.99 24.34 -0.97
N ARG A 450 -13.65 23.82 0.21
CA ARG A 450 -14.53 23.79 1.39
C ARG A 450 -13.71 24.13 2.63
N ILE A 451 -13.94 25.37 3.08
CA ILE A 451 -13.97 25.88 4.47
C ILE A 451 -13.30 24.93 5.49
N ASP A 452 -12.07 25.24 5.87
CA ASP A 452 -11.46 24.70 7.08
C ASP A 452 -11.86 25.60 8.26
N HIS A 453 -12.45 24.98 9.29
CA HIS A 453 -12.93 25.65 10.48
C HIS A 453 -11.78 26.27 11.29
N HIS A 454 -11.94 27.55 11.61
CA HIS A 454 -11.19 28.26 12.65
C HIS A 454 -11.12 27.46 13.96
N LEU A 455 -9.95 26.91 14.28
CA LEU A 455 -9.53 26.66 15.67
C LEU A 455 -8.07 27.12 15.85
N ARG A 456 -7.90 28.45 15.89
CA ARG A 456 -6.74 29.07 16.56
C ARG A 456 -6.90 28.84 18.06
N ARG A 457 -6.04 28.01 18.65
CA ARG A 457 -5.79 28.07 20.10
C ARG A 457 -5.07 29.38 20.40
N GLN A 458 -5.78 30.35 20.97
CA GLN A 458 -5.15 31.46 21.68
C GLN A 458 -4.60 30.96 23.03
N PRO A 459 -3.49 31.53 23.53
CA PRO A 459 -2.98 31.19 24.85
C PRO A 459 -3.89 31.80 25.93
N LEU A 460 -4.29 30.99 26.91
CA LEU A 460 -5.07 31.46 28.05
C LEU A 460 -4.22 32.39 28.91
N VAL A 461 -4.64 33.65 28.93
CA VAL A 461 -4.25 34.71 29.84
C VAL A 461 -4.66 34.32 31.27
N GLN A 462 -3.72 34.48 32.20
CA GLN A 462 -3.92 34.51 33.64
C GLN A 462 -5.07 35.45 34.01
N PHE A 463 -6.11 34.92 34.66
CA PHE A 463 -7.03 35.72 35.46
C PHE A 463 -7.05 35.17 36.89
N GLN A 464 -6.57 36.02 37.79
CA GLN A 464 -6.64 35.94 39.24
C GLN A 464 -8.02 36.47 39.71
N ILE A 465 -8.26 36.42 41.03
CA ILE A 465 -9.32 37.08 41.86
C ILE A 465 -10.42 36.10 42.35
N PRO A 466 -10.89 36.14 43.62
CA PRO A 466 -10.23 36.20 44.93
C PRO A 466 -10.86 35.22 45.96
N SER A 467 -10.36 35.24 47.20
CA SER A 467 -10.87 34.48 48.36
C SER A 467 -12.27 34.93 48.83
N THR A 468 -13.04 34.00 49.41
CA THR A 468 -13.73 34.18 50.71
C THR A 468 -14.44 32.88 51.19
N SER A 469 -13.96 32.40 52.35
CA SER A 469 -14.74 31.93 53.51
C SER A 469 -15.76 30.79 53.40
N GLY A 470 -15.54 29.72 54.19
CA GLY A 470 -16.67 29.10 54.92
C GLY A 470 -16.71 27.58 55.17
N ARG A 471 -15.85 27.09 56.09
CA ARG A 471 -16.14 26.10 57.15
C ARG A 471 -16.64 24.65 56.86
N LEU A 472 -16.00 23.74 57.63
CA LEU A 472 -16.51 22.50 58.26
C LEU A 472 -16.70 21.30 57.31
N LEU A 473 -16.11 20.11 57.48
CA LEU A 473 -15.87 19.31 58.68
C LEU A 473 -14.59 18.44 58.55
N SER A 474 -14.14 18.00 59.73
CA SER A 474 -12.88 17.30 60.00
C SER A 474 -13.14 15.83 60.42
N ARG A 475 -12.02 15.08 60.59
CA ARG A 475 -11.84 13.76 61.27
C ARG A 475 -11.99 12.53 60.34
N ARG A 476 -11.21 11.43 60.44
CA ARG A 476 -10.25 10.90 61.44
C ARG A 476 -9.40 9.80 60.73
N SER A 477 -8.07 9.80 60.85
CA SER A 477 -7.20 8.92 61.67
C SER A 477 -7.02 7.43 61.28
N SER A 478 -5.84 7.13 60.72
CA SER A 478 -4.80 6.18 61.18
C SER A 478 -5.09 4.73 61.62
N ARG A 479 -4.25 3.83 61.05
CA ARG A 479 -3.51 2.67 61.63
C ARG A 479 -4.30 1.47 62.18
N LEU A 480 -3.91 0.28 61.70
CA LEU A 480 -3.49 -0.83 62.56
C LEU A 480 -2.58 -1.81 61.78
N SER A 481 -1.65 -2.41 62.52
CA SER A 481 -0.53 -3.23 62.09
C SER A 481 -0.53 -4.57 62.84
N ARG A 482 0.19 -5.54 62.28
CA ARG A 482 0.90 -6.70 62.89
C ARG A 482 0.20 -8.06 63.03
N ASN A 483 0.90 -9.02 62.41
CA ASN A 483 1.40 -10.31 62.90
C ASN A 483 0.43 -11.41 63.37
N GLN A 484 0.57 -12.58 62.74
CA GLN A 484 0.99 -13.82 63.43
C GLN A 484 1.49 -14.88 62.44
N ALA A 485 2.58 -15.55 62.82
CA ALA A 485 3.08 -16.81 62.28
C ALA A 485 3.02 -17.85 63.42
N VAL A 486 2.95 -19.15 63.09
CA VAL A 486 3.68 -20.31 63.70
C VAL A 486 3.05 -21.68 63.33
N CYS A 487 3.87 -22.48 62.62
CA CYS A 487 4.24 -23.92 62.75
C CYS A 487 3.33 -25.17 62.52
N ARG A 488 3.96 -26.11 61.75
CA ARG A 488 4.04 -27.61 61.82
C ARG A 488 2.82 -28.42 61.29
N ALA A 489 2.96 -29.56 60.59
CA ALA A 489 3.98 -30.62 60.57
C ALA A 489 4.01 -31.45 59.24
N TYR A 490 5.12 -32.19 59.03
CA TYR A 490 5.33 -33.32 58.08
C TYR A 490 4.98 -34.67 58.78
N PRO A 491 4.72 -35.80 58.08
CA PRO A 491 5.79 -36.62 57.44
C PRO A 491 5.43 -37.42 56.15
N GLU A 492 6.46 -37.83 55.41
CA GLU A 492 6.42 -38.92 54.40
C GLU A 492 6.35 -40.33 55.05
N PRO A 493 6.17 -41.42 54.26
CA PRO A 493 7.34 -42.22 53.83
C PRO A 493 7.30 -42.88 52.41
N LEU A 494 8.42 -42.78 51.68
CA LEU A 494 9.27 -43.84 51.05
C LEU A 494 8.71 -45.05 50.23
N TRP A 495 9.05 -45.04 48.92
CA TRP A 495 9.72 -46.09 48.06
C TRP A 495 8.97 -47.43 47.69
N PRO A 496 9.33 -48.23 46.64
CA PRO A 496 10.22 -48.01 45.45
C PRO A 496 9.76 -48.55 44.04
N PHE A 497 10.57 -48.16 43.04
CA PHE A 497 11.20 -48.96 41.95
C PHE A 497 10.57 -49.16 40.53
N ARG A 498 11.31 -48.54 39.57
CA ARG A 498 12.02 -49.10 38.38
C ARG A 498 11.35 -49.11 36.99
N HIS A 499 11.97 -48.29 36.13
CA HIS A 499 12.38 -48.48 34.72
C HIS A 499 11.64 -49.48 33.82
N HIS A 500 11.15 -48.97 32.67
CA HIS A 500 11.60 -49.39 31.32
C HIS A 500 11.00 -48.49 30.21
N ALA A 501 11.85 -47.97 29.32
CA ALA A 501 11.52 -47.79 27.90
C ALA A 501 11.77 -49.16 27.20
N PRO A 502 11.20 -49.52 26.00
CA PRO A 502 11.13 -48.68 24.79
C PRO A 502 9.98 -48.94 23.75
N SER A 503 9.93 -48.07 22.72
CA SER A 503 9.64 -48.29 21.28
C SER A 503 8.51 -49.21 20.74
N SER A 504 7.84 -48.66 19.70
CA SER A 504 7.41 -49.28 18.41
C SER A 504 5.92 -49.62 18.16
N ALA A 505 5.38 -48.91 17.15
CA ALA A 505 4.56 -49.30 16.00
C ALA A 505 3.29 -50.20 16.08
N THR A 506 2.28 -49.75 15.33
CA THR A 506 1.21 -50.45 14.58
C THR A 506 0.02 -51.07 15.32
N GLY A 507 -1.19 -50.66 14.91
CA GLY A 507 -2.44 -51.38 15.21
C GLY A 507 -3.72 -50.55 14.98
N TRP A 508 -4.26 -50.59 13.76
CA TRP A 508 -5.66 -50.22 13.47
C TRP A 508 -6.61 -51.30 14.02
N THR A 509 -7.76 -50.91 14.61
CA THR A 509 -9.16 -51.42 14.40
C THR A 509 -10.08 -51.49 15.65
N VAL A 510 -11.16 -50.67 15.59
CA VAL A 510 -12.62 -50.85 15.88
C VAL A 510 -13.18 -51.26 17.29
N LEU A 511 -14.27 -50.54 17.63
CA LEU A 511 -15.42 -50.77 18.56
C LEU A 511 -15.34 -49.99 19.89
N CYS A 512 -16.38 -49.28 20.38
CA CYS A 512 -17.82 -49.53 20.26
C CYS A 512 -18.68 -48.25 20.51
N PRO A 513 -19.94 -48.18 20.01
CA PRO A 513 -20.85 -47.03 20.12
C PRO A 513 -21.88 -47.22 21.25
N SER A 514 -21.91 -46.31 22.23
CA SER A 514 -22.95 -46.31 23.29
C SER A 514 -23.43 -44.93 23.76
N ALA A 515 -22.96 -43.82 23.17
CA ALA A 515 -23.36 -42.47 23.58
C ALA A 515 -24.47 -41.82 22.73
N THR A 516 -24.79 -42.35 21.55
CA THR A 516 -25.70 -41.70 20.58
C THR A 516 -27.20 -41.89 20.89
N LYS A 517 -27.55 -42.83 21.79
CA LYS A 517 -28.95 -43.20 22.08
C LYS A 517 -29.63 -42.34 23.15
N ARG A 518 -28.88 -41.51 23.91
CA ARG A 518 -29.44 -40.59 24.91
C ARG A 518 -29.71 -39.17 24.37
N TYR A 519 -29.07 -38.78 23.27
CA TYR A 519 -29.27 -37.45 22.65
C TYR A 519 -30.51 -37.36 21.75
N LEU A 520 -30.89 -38.47 21.09
CA LEU A 520 -32.09 -38.54 20.23
C LEU A 520 -33.41 -38.48 21.01
N THR A 521 -33.40 -38.77 22.31
CA THR A 521 -34.60 -38.69 23.17
C THR A 521 -34.85 -37.26 23.66
N MET A 522 -33.80 -36.45 23.80
CA MET A 522 -33.91 -35.05 24.22
C MET A 522 -34.43 -34.15 23.08
N LEU A 523 -34.04 -34.43 21.83
CA LEU A 523 -34.52 -33.73 20.63
C LEU A 523 -36.02 -33.93 20.35
N LYS A 524 -36.66 -34.97 20.90
CA LYS A 524 -38.10 -35.21 20.76
C LYS A 524 -38.96 -34.38 21.74
N SER A 525 -38.37 -33.75 22.75
CA SER A 525 -39.13 -33.02 23.79
C SER A 525 -39.26 -31.51 23.54
N ALA A 526 -38.57 -30.95 22.53
CA ALA A 526 -38.55 -29.50 22.27
C ALA A 526 -39.39 -29.06 21.05
N ALA A 527 -40.20 -29.95 20.47
CA ALA A 527 -40.87 -29.74 19.19
C ALA A 527 -42.39 -29.46 19.28
N ASP A 528 -42.92 -28.99 20.42
CA ASP A 528 -44.37 -28.84 20.61
C ASP A 528 -45.02 -27.44 20.41
N PRO A 529 -44.30 -26.30 20.26
CA PRO A 529 -44.97 -25.05 19.87
C PRO A 529 -45.17 -24.86 18.36
N CYS A 530 -44.49 -25.61 17.48
CA CYS A 530 -44.50 -25.37 16.02
C CYS A 530 -45.67 -26.00 15.24
N ARG A 531 -46.60 -26.71 15.90
CA ARG A 531 -47.70 -27.43 15.22
C ARG A 531 -48.91 -26.58 14.83
N LEU A 532 -49.03 -25.33 15.27
CA LEU A 532 -50.23 -24.52 14.98
C LEU A 532 -50.13 -23.63 13.73
N VAL A 533 -48.92 -23.29 13.26
CA VAL A 533 -48.74 -22.41 12.09
C VAL A 533 -48.62 -23.20 10.77
N SER A 534 -48.23 -24.49 10.83
CA SER A 534 -48.11 -25.33 9.62
C SER A 534 -49.45 -25.80 9.04
N ARG A 535 -50.56 -25.76 9.80
CA ARG A 535 -51.86 -26.24 9.31
C ARG A 535 -52.61 -25.29 8.36
N ARG A 536 -52.21 -24.01 8.26
CA ARG A 536 -52.83 -23.06 7.30
C ARG A 536 -52.07 -22.88 5.99
N LEU A 537 -50.83 -23.36 5.89
CA LEU A 537 -50.02 -23.26 4.67
C LEU A 537 -50.00 -24.56 3.83
N VAL A 538 -50.47 -25.67 4.39
CA VAL A 538 -50.45 -26.99 3.74
C VAL A 538 -51.70 -27.28 2.90
N SER A 539 -52.76 -26.46 2.91
CA SER A 539 -53.96 -26.71 2.07
C SER A 539 -53.83 -26.24 0.61
N ASN A 540 -52.70 -25.65 0.20
CA ASN A 540 -52.52 -25.09 -1.14
C ASN A 540 -51.39 -25.77 -1.96
N LEU A 541 -50.93 -26.96 -1.57
CA LEU A 541 -49.78 -27.65 -2.20
C LEU A 541 -50.06 -29.07 -2.70
N ASP A 542 -51.33 -29.45 -2.93
CA ASP A 542 -51.73 -30.79 -3.37
C ASP A 542 -51.49 -31.11 -4.87
N HIS A 543 -50.59 -30.40 -5.54
CA HIS A 543 -50.24 -30.68 -6.95
C HIS A 543 -48.74 -30.68 -7.23
N VAL A 544 -47.96 -31.55 -6.57
CA VAL A 544 -46.76 -32.17 -7.18
C VAL A 544 -46.51 -33.54 -6.51
N ARG A 545 -46.61 -34.64 -7.27
CA ARG A 545 -46.27 -36.00 -6.85
C ARG A 545 -44.77 -36.12 -6.49
N LEU A 546 -44.49 -36.82 -5.39
CA LEU A 546 -43.19 -37.43 -5.11
C LEU A 546 -42.99 -38.62 -6.06
N ASP A 547 -42.06 -38.48 -7.01
CA ASP A 547 -41.35 -39.58 -7.64
C ASP A 547 -39.91 -39.10 -7.81
N LEU A 548 -38.96 -39.69 -7.07
CA LEU A 548 -37.51 -39.77 -7.33
C LEU A 548 -36.72 -40.12 -6.05
N LEU A 549 -37.10 -41.23 -5.42
CA LEU A 549 -36.16 -42.07 -4.68
C LEU A 549 -36.54 -43.51 -5.02
N GLU A 550 -35.57 -44.28 -5.51
CA GLU A 550 -35.67 -45.66 -6.04
C GLU A 550 -35.98 -45.78 -7.54
N GLY A 551 -35.00 -46.27 -8.32
CA GLY A 551 -35.16 -46.55 -9.74
C GLY A 551 -33.83 -46.61 -10.49
N ALA A 552 -33.11 -47.71 -10.33
CA ALA A 552 -31.84 -47.99 -11.00
C ALA A 552 -32.06 -48.48 -12.46
N TRP A 553 -31.05 -48.30 -13.33
CA TRP A 553 -30.80 -49.04 -14.59
C TRP A 553 -31.89 -49.10 -15.69
N ILE A 554 -31.67 -48.40 -16.82
CA ILE A 554 -32.18 -48.79 -18.15
C ILE A 554 -31.10 -48.46 -19.23
N PRO A 555 -30.75 -49.38 -20.17
CA PRO A 555 -29.83 -49.13 -21.28
C PRO A 555 -30.54 -48.43 -22.46
N PRO A 556 -29.83 -47.92 -23.50
CA PRO A 556 -30.41 -46.98 -24.45
C PRO A 556 -31.33 -47.70 -25.45
N MET A 557 -32.54 -47.16 -25.68
CA MET A 557 -33.41 -47.56 -26.79
C MET A 557 -33.64 -46.38 -27.74
N THR A 558 -33.07 -46.56 -28.94
CA THR A 558 -33.56 -46.21 -30.29
C THR A 558 -34.40 -44.96 -30.53
N THR A 559 -33.84 -44.16 -31.45
CA THR A 559 -34.34 -43.00 -32.21
C THR A 559 -35.77 -43.06 -32.75
N GLY A 560 -36.49 -41.93 -32.68
CA GLY A 560 -37.66 -41.61 -33.53
C GLY A 560 -37.95 -40.08 -33.55
N PRO A 561 -38.34 -39.46 -34.69
CA PRO A 561 -38.41 -37.99 -34.84
C PRO A 561 -39.64 -37.31 -34.22
N ASP A 562 -40.67 -38.04 -33.81
CA ASP A 562 -42.01 -37.50 -33.54
C ASP A 562 -42.20 -36.77 -32.20
N ILE A 563 -41.24 -36.85 -31.26
CA ILE A 563 -41.41 -36.23 -29.93
C ILE A 563 -41.08 -34.73 -29.96
N SER A 564 -40.22 -34.28 -30.88
CA SER A 564 -39.79 -32.87 -30.91
C SER A 564 -40.91 -31.91 -31.33
N GLU A 565 -41.83 -32.36 -32.19
CA GLU A 565 -42.92 -31.54 -32.71
C GLU A 565 -44.06 -31.38 -31.69
N HIS A 566 -44.26 -32.37 -30.81
CA HIS A 566 -45.26 -32.30 -29.74
C HIS A 566 -44.80 -31.44 -28.56
N MET A 567 -43.50 -31.40 -28.26
CA MET A 567 -42.93 -30.57 -27.20
C MET A 567 -42.86 -29.08 -27.57
N GLY A 568 -42.79 -28.75 -28.87
CA GLY A 568 -42.81 -27.36 -29.36
C GLY A 568 -44.14 -26.62 -29.11
N ARG A 569 -45.27 -27.34 -28.98
CA ARG A 569 -46.58 -26.73 -28.73
C ARG A 569 -46.85 -26.34 -27.28
N LEU A 570 -46.03 -26.80 -26.32
CA LEU A 570 -46.26 -26.59 -24.87
C LEU A 570 -45.42 -25.48 -24.24
N GLY A 571 -44.65 -24.70 -25.02
CA GLY A 571 -43.96 -23.50 -24.52
C GLY A 571 -42.94 -23.75 -23.40
N MET A 572 -42.51 -25.00 -23.19
CA MET A 572 -41.44 -25.35 -22.27
C MET A 572 -40.11 -25.35 -23.04
N GLU A 573 -39.32 -24.29 -22.88
CA GLU A 573 -37.93 -24.25 -23.36
C GLU A 573 -37.13 -25.38 -22.72
N THR A 574 -36.68 -26.33 -23.55
CA THR A 574 -35.70 -27.35 -23.18
C THR A 574 -34.41 -26.68 -22.68
N VAL A 575 -33.89 -27.14 -21.54
CA VAL A 575 -32.58 -26.74 -21.01
C VAL A 575 -31.54 -26.93 -22.13
N ARG A 576 -30.96 -25.84 -22.64
CA ARG A 576 -29.94 -25.92 -23.70
C ARG A 576 -28.74 -26.76 -23.18
N ASP A 577 -28.40 -27.82 -23.90
CA ASP A 577 -27.32 -28.77 -23.59
C ASP A 577 -25.92 -28.27 -24.04
N THR A 578 -25.84 -27.03 -24.52
CA THR A 578 -24.64 -26.40 -25.07
C THR A 578 -24.21 -25.17 -24.24
N PHE A 579 -22.90 -24.94 -24.10
CA PHE A 579 -22.29 -23.77 -23.47
C PHE A 579 -21.59 -22.92 -24.54
N THR A 580 -21.84 -21.61 -24.55
CA THR A 580 -21.22 -20.69 -25.51
C THR A 580 -19.91 -20.10 -24.96
N LEU A 581 -18.80 -20.29 -25.67
CA LEU A 581 -17.50 -19.64 -25.43
C LEU A 581 -17.00 -19.03 -26.75
N ALA A 582 -16.55 -17.78 -26.73
CA ALA A 582 -16.07 -17.05 -27.91
C ALA A 582 -17.04 -17.07 -29.12
N GLY A 583 -18.35 -17.07 -28.87
CA GLY A 583 -19.37 -17.10 -29.93
C GLY A 583 -19.63 -18.47 -30.56
N ARG A 584 -19.03 -19.56 -30.06
CA ARG A 584 -19.27 -20.96 -30.51
C ARG A 584 -19.92 -21.79 -29.42
N GLU A 585 -20.79 -22.74 -29.79
CA GLU A 585 -21.48 -23.66 -28.88
C GLU A 585 -20.68 -24.94 -28.65
N TRP A 586 -20.42 -25.26 -27.38
CA TRP A 586 -19.66 -26.44 -26.94
C TRP A 586 -20.56 -27.42 -26.18
N PRO A 587 -20.33 -28.75 -26.31
CA PRO A 587 -21.09 -29.74 -25.57
C PRO A 587 -20.82 -29.67 -24.06
N LYS A 588 -21.82 -30.05 -23.26
CA LYS A 588 -21.69 -30.12 -21.80
C LYS A 588 -20.63 -31.16 -21.39
N VAL A 589 -19.69 -30.73 -20.56
CA VAL A 589 -18.54 -31.53 -20.16
C VAL A 589 -18.82 -32.23 -18.82
N THR A 590 -18.76 -33.57 -18.79
CA THR A 590 -18.92 -34.36 -17.56
C THR A 590 -17.56 -34.69 -16.93
N TRP A 591 -17.21 -34.01 -15.83
CA TRP A 591 -15.91 -34.15 -15.17
C TRP A 591 -15.60 -35.59 -14.74
N TRP A 592 -16.60 -36.35 -14.28
CA TRP A 592 -16.42 -37.73 -13.85
C TRP A 592 -16.25 -38.72 -15.00
N LYS A 593 -16.17 -38.33 -16.28
CA LYS A 593 -15.78 -39.25 -17.37
C LYS A 593 -14.32 -39.09 -17.79
N MET A 594 -13.68 -37.98 -17.46
CA MET A 594 -12.36 -37.60 -17.97
C MET A 594 -11.28 -37.74 -16.90
N LYS A 595 -10.24 -38.53 -17.19
CA LYS A 595 -9.22 -38.90 -16.20
C LYS A 595 -8.41 -37.69 -15.69
N GLY A 596 -8.05 -36.76 -16.58
CA GLY A 596 -7.33 -35.52 -16.24
C GLY A 596 -8.13 -34.61 -15.32
N MET A 597 -9.38 -34.28 -15.69
CA MET A 597 -10.27 -33.48 -14.84
C MET A 597 -10.56 -34.12 -13.48
N ARG A 598 -10.80 -35.44 -13.42
CA ARG A 598 -11.02 -36.14 -12.15
C ARG A 598 -9.87 -35.95 -11.17
N PHE A 599 -8.62 -36.12 -11.65
CA PHE A 599 -7.44 -35.99 -10.79
C PHE A 599 -7.29 -34.56 -10.27
N VAL A 600 -7.38 -33.57 -11.15
CA VAL A 600 -7.24 -32.15 -10.77
C VAL A 600 -8.36 -31.73 -9.82
N TYR A 601 -9.61 -32.12 -10.10
CA TYR A 601 -10.76 -31.76 -9.27
C TYR A 601 -10.67 -32.39 -7.87
N LEU A 602 -10.10 -33.58 -7.78
CA LEU A 602 -9.80 -34.27 -6.52
C LEU A 602 -8.52 -33.78 -5.83
N THR A 603 -7.69 -32.93 -6.43
CA THR A 603 -6.56 -32.29 -5.73
C THR A 603 -6.86 -30.85 -5.34
N LEU A 604 -7.83 -30.20 -5.98
CA LEU A 604 -8.23 -28.82 -5.68
C LEU A 604 -8.72 -28.60 -4.24
N TRP A 605 -9.22 -29.63 -3.55
CA TRP A 605 -9.58 -29.51 -2.12
C TRP A 605 -8.41 -29.01 -1.27
N ALA A 606 -7.16 -29.35 -1.64
CA ALA A 606 -5.96 -28.90 -0.93
C ALA A 606 -5.80 -27.37 -0.97
N ALA A 607 -6.20 -26.73 -2.08
CA ALA A 607 -6.28 -25.27 -2.15
C ALA A 607 -7.50 -24.76 -1.36
N MET A 608 -8.65 -25.45 -1.47
CA MET A 608 -9.90 -25.01 -0.88
C MET A 608 -9.91 -25.05 0.66
N ILE A 609 -9.04 -25.84 1.29
CA ILE A 609 -8.86 -25.88 2.75
C ILE A 609 -8.60 -24.50 3.36
N THR A 610 -7.98 -23.56 2.64
CA THR A 610 -7.70 -22.21 3.16
C THR A 610 -8.96 -21.52 3.70
N SER A 611 -10.11 -21.72 3.05
CA SER A 611 -11.39 -21.17 3.52
C SER A 611 -11.84 -21.80 4.84
N ALA A 612 -11.66 -23.12 4.99
CA ALA A 612 -11.91 -23.81 6.25
C ALA A 612 -10.93 -23.36 7.35
N THR A 613 -9.67 -23.09 7.02
CA THR A 613 -8.69 -22.54 7.98
C THR A 613 -9.14 -21.17 8.47
N ASN A 614 -9.57 -20.28 7.57
CA ASN A 614 -10.16 -18.99 7.95
C ASN A 614 -11.38 -19.16 8.87
N GLY A 615 -12.25 -20.12 8.57
CA GLY A 615 -13.42 -20.45 9.39
C GLY A 615 -13.08 -20.89 10.80
N TYR A 616 -12.10 -21.78 10.93
CA TYR A 616 -11.60 -22.23 12.22
C TYR A 616 -10.98 -21.06 12.99
N ASP A 617 -10.08 -20.30 12.37
CA ASP A 617 -9.32 -19.23 13.02
C ASP A 617 -10.20 -18.05 13.45
N GLY A 618 -11.21 -17.72 12.63
CA GLY A 618 -12.20 -16.69 12.89
C GLY A 618 -13.16 -17.08 14.01
N SER A 619 -13.58 -18.34 14.08
CA SER A 619 -14.52 -18.82 15.10
C SER A 619 -13.85 -19.22 16.43
N LEU A 620 -12.52 -19.41 16.44
CA LEU A 620 -11.79 -19.84 17.62
C LEU A 620 -11.99 -18.91 18.82
N MET A 621 -12.06 -17.59 18.60
CA MET A 621 -12.27 -16.62 19.69
C MET A 621 -13.56 -16.91 20.48
N ASN A 622 -14.65 -17.31 19.83
CA ASN A 622 -15.89 -17.69 20.54
C ASN A 622 -15.69 -18.88 21.47
N GLY A 623 -14.91 -19.86 21.01
CA GLY A 623 -14.62 -21.06 21.79
C GLY A 623 -13.73 -20.73 22.98
N LEU A 624 -12.72 -19.88 22.79
CA LEU A 624 -11.78 -19.47 23.83
C LEU A 624 -12.42 -18.56 24.88
N GLU A 625 -13.24 -17.59 24.47
CA GLU A 625 -13.95 -16.69 25.38
C GLU A 625 -14.93 -17.42 26.31
N ALA A 626 -15.47 -18.56 25.86
CA ALA A 626 -16.36 -19.39 26.66
C ALA A 626 -15.63 -20.28 27.68
N LEU A 627 -14.31 -20.41 27.62
CA LEU A 627 -13.53 -21.24 28.54
C LEU A 627 -13.06 -20.41 29.75
N ASP A 628 -13.41 -20.87 30.95
CA ASP A 628 -13.04 -20.21 32.20
C ASP A 628 -11.52 -20.17 32.38
N GLU A 629 -10.81 -21.25 32.05
CA GLU A 629 -9.36 -21.34 32.19
C GLU A 629 -8.61 -20.36 31.26
N TRP A 630 -9.18 -20.03 30.09
CA TRP A 630 -8.61 -19.02 29.20
C TRP A 630 -8.79 -17.62 29.78
N ASN A 631 -9.98 -17.33 30.31
CA ASN A 631 -10.27 -16.05 30.97
C ASN A 631 -9.35 -15.82 32.18
N GLU A 632 -9.12 -16.84 33.00
CA GLU A 632 -8.18 -16.77 34.13
C GLU A 632 -6.73 -16.55 33.67
N SER A 633 -6.28 -17.30 32.65
CA SER A 633 -4.91 -17.19 32.11
C SER A 633 -4.57 -15.79 31.58
N TYR A 634 -5.57 -15.04 31.13
CA TYR A 634 -5.42 -13.70 30.53
C TYR A 634 -5.98 -12.56 31.39
N ASN A 635 -6.25 -12.79 32.68
CA ASN A 635 -6.79 -11.81 33.64
C ASN A 635 -8.13 -11.18 33.20
N HIS A 636 -9.08 -11.99 32.74
CA HIS A 636 -10.44 -11.58 32.34
C HIS A 636 -10.43 -10.37 31.39
N PRO A 637 -9.98 -10.55 30.13
CA PRO A 637 -9.92 -9.44 29.18
C PRO A 637 -11.32 -8.90 28.86
N GLU A 638 -11.56 -7.63 29.18
CA GLU A 638 -12.83 -6.93 28.91
C GLU A 638 -12.66 -5.72 27.98
N GLY A 639 -13.77 -5.27 27.39
CA GLY A 639 -13.87 -4.05 26.58
C GLY A 639 -12.85 -4.00 25.43
N ALA A 640 -11.99 -2.97 25.46
CA ALA A 640 -11.01 -2.70 24.41
C ALA A 640 -9.90 -3.76 24.30
N THR A 641 -9.55 -4.44 25.39
CA THR A 641 -8.51 -5.49 25.38
C THR A 641 -9.01 -6.74 24.66
N LEU A 642 -10.25 -7.15 24.94
CA LEU A 642 -10.90 -8.25 24.23
C LEU A 642 -11.13 -7.92 22.76
N GLY A 643 -11.62 -6.69 22.49
CA GLY A 643 -11.78 -6.20 21.13
C GLY A 643 -10.46 -6.23 20.35
N LEU A 644 -9.35 -5.86 20.97
CA LEU A 644 -8.02 -5.95 20.37
C LEU A 644 -7.57 -7.40 20.12
N LEU A 645 -7.84 -8.32 21.05
CA LEU A 645 -7.52 -9.74 20.90
C LEU A 645 -8.27 -10.35 19.70
N ALA A 646 -9.57 -10.06 19.56
CA ALA A 646 -10.36 -10.50 18.42
C ALA A 646 -9.92 -9.81 17.11
N ALA A 647 -9.69 -8.50 17.13
CA ALA A 647 -9.36 -7.67 15.96
C ALA A 647 -7.95 -7.87 15.40
N SER A 648 -7.03 -8.39 16.22
CA SER A 648 -5.61 -8.58 15.88
C SER A 648 -5.37 -9.35 14.57
N MET A 649 -6.20 -10.35 14.28
CA MET A 649 -6.11 -11.13 13.04
C MET A 649 -6.50 -10.30 11.81
N SER A 650 -7.56 -9.50 11.92
CA SER A 650 -7.98 -8.59 10.84
C SER A 650 -6.94 -7.52 10.55
N ILE A 651 -6.24 -7.00 11.57
CA ILE A 651 -5.09 -6.09 11.40
C ILE A 651 -4.01 -6.76 10.53
N GLY A 652 -3.67 -8.01 10.84
CA GLY A 652 -2.73 -8.81 10.05
C GLY A 652 -3.14 -8.93 8.59
N SER A 653 -4.41 -9.25 8.33
CA SER A 653 -4.92 -9.39 6.96
C SER A 653 -4.91 -8.08 6.19
N ILE A 654 -5.22 -6.94 6.82
CA ILE A 654 -5.11 -5.62 6.18
C ILE A 654 -3.67 -5.30 5.78
N LEU A 655 -2.70 -5.64 6.63
CA LEU A 655 -1.28 -5.45 6.34
C LEU A 655 -0.77 -6.36 5.21
N ALA A 656 -1.44 -7.50 4.97
CA ALA A 656 -1.09 -8.41 3.88
C ALA A 656 -1.50 -7.86 2.50
N ILE A 657 -2.61 -7.13 2.40
CA ILE A 657 -3.22 -6.69 1.13
C ILE A 657 -2.22 -6.01 0.17
N PRO A 658 -1.37 -5.06 0.60
CA PRO A 658 -0.39 -4.45 -0.32
C PRO A 658 0.66 -5.44 -0.81
N VAL A 659 0.94 -6.49 -0.06
CA VAL A 659 1.98 -7.50 -0.33
C VAL A 659 1.46 -8.60 -1.24
N VAL A 660 0.17 -8.95 -1.12
CA VAL A 660 -0.42 -10.09 -1.86
C VAL A 660 -0.21 -10.01 -3.37
N PRO A 661 -0.48 -8.89 -4.08
CA PRO A 661 -0.31 -8.83 -5.53
C PRO A 661 1.14 -9.13 -5.95
N TYR A 662 2.11 -8.58 -5.23
CA TYR A 662 3.53 -8.84 -5.51
C TYR A 662 3.89 -10.31 -5.29
N VAL A 663 3.40 -10.94 -4.24
CA VAL A 663 3.65 -12.36 -3.98
C VAL A 663 3.00 -13.24 -5.06
N ALA A 664 1.74 -12.95 -5.41
CA ALA A 664 0.99 -13.70 -6.41
C ALA A 664 1.59 -13.59 -7.82
N ASP A 665 2.13 -12.41 -8.18
CA ASP A 665 2.71 -12.15 -9.48
C ASP A 665 4.18 -12.58 -9.59
N ILE A 666 4.99 -12.45 -8.53
CA ILE A 666 6.40 -12.85 -8.53
C ILE A 666 6.54 -14.36 -8.39
N CYS A 667 5.91 -14.95 -7.37
CA CYS A 667 6.15 -16.33 -6.95
C CYS A 667 5.15 -17.33 -7.56
N GLY A 668 3.99 -16.88 -8.03
CA GLY A 668 2.90 -17.73 -8.49
C GLY A 668 1.86 -18.00 -7.42
N ARG A 669 0.71 -18.55 -7.82
CA ARG A 669 -0.47 -18.70 -6.95
C ARG A 669 -0.26 -19.86 -5.98
N ARG A 670 0.34 -20.97 -6.42
CA ARG A 670 0.67 -22.12 -5.56
C ARG A 670 1.70 -21.75 -4.48
N PHE A 671 2.77 -21.05 -4.86
CA PHE A 671 3.77 -20.60 -3.89
C PHE A 671 3.23 -19.52 -2.95
N GLY A 672 2.31 -18.66 -3.39
CA GLY A 672 1.61 -17.72 -2.51
C GLY A 672 0.87 -18.42 -1.37
N VAL A 673 0.17 -19.52 -1.68
CA VAL A 673 -0.46 -20.39 -0.67
C VAL A 673 0.57 -20.98 0.30
N VAL A 674 1.69 -21.51 -0.19
CA VAL A 674 2.76 -22.08 0.64
C VAL A 674 3.33 -21.04 1.60
N ILE A 675 3.65 -19.84 1.10
CA ILE A 675 4.18 -18.74 1.91
C ILE A 675 3.17 -18.35 3.00
N GLY A 676 1.89 -18.23 2.66
CA GLY A 676 0.82 -17.96 3.61
C GLY A 676 0.75 -19.00 4.72
N CYS A 677 0.73 -20.30 4.37
CA CYS A 677 0.67 -21.40 5.34
C CYS A 677 1.88 -21.45 6.29
N VAL A 678 3.10 -21.19 5.78
CA VAL A 678 4.31 -21.16 6.63
C VAL A 678 4.24 -20.02 7.65
N ILE A 679 3.79 -18.83 7.22
CA ILE A 679 3.62 -17.68 8.12
C ILE A 679 2.53 -17.97 9.16
N MET A 680 1.42 -18.57 8.75
CA MET A 680 0.33 -18.97 9.67
C MET A 680 0.82 -19.93 10.75
N LEU A 681 1.64 -20.94 10.40
CA LEU A 681 2.19 -21.88 11.38
C LEU A 681 3.06 -21.20 12.44
N PHE A 682 3.83 -20.18 12.05
CA PHE A 682 4.58 -19.38 13.01
C PHE A 682 3.66 -18.63 13.98
N GLY A 683 2.56 -18.05 13.45
CA GLY A 683 1.51 -17.43 14.26
C GLY A 683 0.86 -18.42 15.25
N VAL A 684 0.51 -19.63 14.80
CA VAL A 684 -0.08 -20.68 15.63
C VAL A 684 0.83 -21.07 16.80
N VAL A 685 2.14 -21.23 16.55
CA VAL A 685 3.12 -21.54 17.60
C VAL A 685 3.17 -20.43 18.65
N MET A 686 3.16 -19.16 18.23
CA MET A 686 3.18 -18.01 19.15
C MET A 686 1.91 -17.90 19.99
N VAL A 687 0.75 -18.11 19.37
CA VAL A 687 -0.56 -18.09 20.05
C VAL A 687 -0.67 -19.24 21.06
N SER A 688 -0.10 -20.40 20.76
CA SER A 688 -0.18 -21.61 21.61
C SER A 688 0.76 -21.59 22.82
N ILE A 689 1.86 -20.83 22.74
CA ILE A 689 2.88 -20.71 23.82
C ILE A 689 2.65 -19.45 24.68
N GLY A 690 1.81 -18.52 24.21
CA GLY A 690 1.64 -17.21 24.84
C GLY A 690 1.00 -17.25 26.23
N TYR A 691 1.65 -16.64 27.22
CA TYR A 691 1.07 -16.30 28.53
C TYR A 691 0.89 -14.78 28.72
N LYS A 692 1.23 -14.00 27.70
CA LYS A 692 1.13 -12.54 27.70
C LYS A 692 0.21 -12.11 26.57
N ILE A 693 -0.72 -11.20 26.87
CA ILE A 693 -1.65 -10.59 25.88
C ILE A 693 -0.89 -10.09 24.65
N ALA A 694 0.26 -9.42 24.84
CA ALA A 694 1.06 -8.91 23.73
C ALA A 694 1.57 -10.01 22.77
N LEU A 695 2.01 -11.16 23.31
CA LEU A 695 2.50 -12.27 22.48
C LEU A 695 1.36 -12.93 21.70
N PHE A 696 0.18 -13.03 22.32
CA PHE A 696 -1.02 -13.52 21.67
C PHE A 696 -1.48 -12.59 20.53
N VAL A 697 -1.52 -11.28 20.77
CA VAL A 697 -1.86 -10.27 19.75
C VAL A 697 -0.89 -10.33 18.58
N VAL A 698 0.42 -10.35 18.84
CA VAL A 698 1.44 -10.44 17.76
C VAL A 698 1.31 -11.74 16.99
N GLY A 699 1.12 -12.87 17.68
CA GLY A 699 0.90 -14.17 17.04
C GLY A 699 -0.32 -14.17 16.11
N ARG A 700 -1.43 -13.56 16.54
CA ARG A 700 -2.64 -13.42 15.71
C ARG A 700 -2.48 -12.43 14.54
N ILE A 701 -1.71 -11.35 14.70
CA ILE A 701 -1.37 -10.46 13.58
C ILE A 701 -0.58 -11.23 12.51
N ILE A 702 0.40 -12.03 12.91
CA ILE A 702 1.19 -12.85 11.98
C ILE A 702 0.30 -13.90 11.31
N LEU A 703 -0.56 -14.56 12.07
CA LEU A 703 -1.53 -15.52 11.55
C LEU A 703 -2.45 -14.86 10.51
N GLY A 704 -3.01 -13.69 10.81
CA GLY A 704 -3.86 -12.92 9.90
C GLY A 704 -3.14 -12.45 8.64
N PHE A 705 -1.85 -12.13 8.75
CA PHE A 705 -1.02 -11.76 7.59
C PHE A 705 -0.80 -12.95 6.65
N GLY A 706 -0.44 -14.11 7.20
CA GLY A 706 -0.30 -15.34 6.42
C GLY A 706 -1.61 -15.77 5.77
N LEU A 707 -2.72 -15.65 6.51
CA LEU A 707 -4.04 -15.96 5.98
C LEU A 707 -4.44 -15.04 4.82
N GLY A 708 -4.19 -13.73 4.92
CA GLY A 708 -4.51 -12.77 3.85
C GLY A 708 -3.85 -13.15 2.52
N ILE A 709 -2.59 -13.59 2.54
CA ILE A 709 -1.88 -14.05 1.34
C ILE A 709 -2.50 -15.34 0.79
N ALA A 710 -2.72 -16.35 1.65
CA ALA A 710 -3.27 -17.63 1.22
C ALA A 710 -4.71 -17.51 0.69
N GLN A 711 -5.53 -16.67 1.33
CA GLN A 711 -6.95 -16.49 1.04
C GLN A 711 -7.18 -15.78 -0.30
N GLU A 712 -6.26 -14.95 -0.76
CA GLU A 712 -6.34 -14.37 -2.10
C GLU A 712 -5.77 -15.30 -3.18
N CYS A 713 -4.65 -15.99 -2.91
CA CYS A 713 -4.00 -16.85 -3.89
C CYS A 713 -4.78 -18.15 -4.17
N SER A 714 -5.43 -18.72 -3.15
CA SER A 714 -6.17 -19.99 -3.24
C SER A 714 -7.38 -19.95 -4.20
N PRO A 715 -8.35 -19.02 -4.07
CA PRO A 715 -9.50 -18.97 -4.97
C PRO A 715 -9.09 -18.61 -6.41
N LEU A 716 -8.01 -17.84 -6.60
CA LEU A 716 -7.43 -17.60 -7.92
C LEU A 716 -6.90 -18.89 -8.53
N LEU A 717 -6.12 -19.68 -7.77
CA LEU A 717 -5.62 -20.97 -8.23
C LEU A 717 -6.75 -21.92 -8.63
N VAL A 718 -7.81 -22.01 -7.81
CA VAL A 718 -8.97 -22.86 -8.09
C VAL A 718 -9.70 -22.39 -9.36
N THR A 719 -9.99 -21.10 -9.48
CA THR A 719 -10.75 -20.59 -10.63
C THR A 719 -9.96 -20.62 -11.95
N GLU A 720 -8.63 -20.54 -11.89
CA GLU A 720 -7.75 -20.61 -13.06
C GLU A 720 -7.48 -22.05 -13.55
N LEU A 721 -7.72 -23.06 -12.70
CA LEU A 721 -7.58 -24.48 -13.05
C LEU A 721 -8.91 -25.19 -13.36
N VAL A 722 -10.04 -24.68 -12.85
CA VAL A 722 -11.35 -25.30 -13.11
C VAL A 722 -11.87 -24.90 -14.48
N HIS A 723 -12.37 -25.90 -15.22
CA HIS A 723 -13.04 -25.73 -16.50
C HIS A 723 -14.14 -24.65 -16.42
N PRO A 724 -14.29 -23.76 -17.42
CA PRO A 724 -15.22 -22.63 -17.36
C PRO A 724 -16.65 -22.99 -16.93
N GLN A 725 -17.17 -24.14 -17.40
CA GLN A 725 -18.51 -24.63 -17.05
C GLN A 725 -18.71 -24.93 -15.55
N HIS A 726 -17.66 -25.31 -14.82
CA HIS A 726 -17.77 -25.71 -13.40
C HIS A 726 -17.18 -24.67 -12.44
N ARG A 727 -16.56 -23.60 -12.96
CA ARG A 727 -15.85 -22.56 -12.19
C ARG A 727 -16.71 -21.89 -11.12
N ALA A 728 -17.95 -21.53 -11.44
CA ALA A 728 -18.86 -20.86 -10.50
C ALA A 728 -19.23 -21.77 -9.30
N VAL A 729 -19.47 -23.05 -9.58
CA VAL A 729 -19.79 -24.05 -8.55
C VAL A 729 -18.60 -24.23 -7.60
N TYR A 730 -17.39 -24.42 -8.12
CA TYR A 730 -16.18 -24.56 -7.31
C TYR A 730 -15.84 -23.32 -6.48
N SER A 731 -16.03 -22.12 -7.03
CA SER A 731 -15.85 -20.86 -6.30
C SER A 731 -16.84 -20.73 -5.14
N THR A 732 -18.07 -21.20 -5.31
CA THR A 732 -19.09 -21.14 -4.24
C THR A 732 -18.85 -22.21 -3.17
N ILE A 733 -18.41 -23.42 -3.56
CA ILE A 733 -17.99 -24.46 -2.60
C ILE A 733 -16.82 -23.96 -1.75
N TYR A 734 -15.85 -23.26 -2.36
CA TYR A 734 -14.72 -22.66 -1.62
C TYR A 734 -15.19 -21.79 -0.45
N ASN A 735 -16.10 -20.83 -0.69
CA ASN A 735 -16.61 -19.97 0.40
C ASN A 735 -17.40 -20.76 1.45
N SER A 736 -18.18 -21.76 1.03
CA SER A 736 -19.00 -22.57 1.94
C SER A 736 -18.18 -23.38 2.94
N LEU A 737 -16.93 -23.75 2.59
CA LEU A 737 -16.01 -24.46 3.48
C LEU A 737 -15.62 -23.65 4.73
N TRP A 738 -15.82 -22.34 4.74
CA TRP A 738 -15.63 -21.52 5.93
C TRP A 738 -16.47 -22.02 7.11
N TYR A 739 -17.74 -22.37 6.88
CA TYR A 739 -18.60 -22.91 7.94
C TYR A 739 -18.17 -24.30 8.40
N VAL A 740 -17.57 -25.09 7.52
CA VAL A 740 -17.01 -26.40 7.90
C VAL A 740 -15.85 -26.21 8.88
N GLY A 741 -14.97 -25.25 8.59
CA GLY A 741 -13.90 -24.85 9.50
C GLY A 741 -14.42 -24.36 10.85
N SER A 742 -15.43 -23.49 10.82
CA SER A 742 -16.08 -22.96 12.03
C SER A 742 -16.75 -24.07 12.87
N LEU A 743 -17.38 -25.05 12.21
CA LEU A 743 -17.97 -26.21 12.87
C LEU A 743 -16.92 -27.07 13.58
N ILE A 744 -15.78 -27.32 12.93
CA ILE A 744 -14.67 -28.07 13.53
C ILE A 744 -14.13 -27.30 14.74
N GLY A 745 -13.93 -25.99 14.62
CA GLY A 745 -13.48 -25.14 15.74
C GLY A 745 -14.43 -25.19 16.93
N ALA A 746 -15.74 -25.07 16.70
CA ALA A 746 -16.76 -25.17 17.75
C ALA A 746 -16.79 -26.57 18.40
N ALA A 747 -16.65 -27.65 17.61
CA ALA A 747 -16.62 -29.02 18.11
C ALA A 747 -15.38 -29.30 18.96
N VAL A 748 -14.22 -28.79 18.54
CA VAL A 748 -12.97 -28.89 19.29
C VAL A 748 -13.09 -28.13 20.61
N ALA A 749 -13.59 -26.90 20.61
CA ALA A 749 -13.80 -26.12 21.83
C ALA A 749 -14.75 -26.83 22.83
N LEU A 750 -15.84 -27.42 22.34
CA LEU A 750 -16.75 -28.22 23.17
C LEU A 750 -16.10 -29.51 23.70
N GLY A 751 -15.20 -30.11 22.92
CA GLY A 751 -14.43 -31.28 23.33
C GLY A 751 -13.42 -30.96 24.43
N THR A 752 -12.73 -29.83 24.31
CA THR A 752 -11.69 -29.40 25.25
C THR A 752 -12.24 -28.74 26.50
N SER A 753 -13.48 -28.22 26.48
CA SER A 753 -14.17 -27.69 27.67
C SER A 753 -14.39 -28.72 28.78
N LYS A 754 -14.21 -30.01 28.49
CA LYS A 754 -14.28 -31.12 29.48
C LYS A 754 -12.96 -31.33 30.23
N ILE A 755 -11.89 -30.65 29.83
CA ILE A 755 -10.56 -30.75 30.43
C ILE A 755 -10.48 -29.70 31.55
N HIS A 756 -10.92 -30.07 32.75
CA HIS A 756 -10.95 -29.15 33.88
C HIS A 756 -9.57 -28.99 34.54
N GLY A 757 -9.22 -27.76 34.90
CA GLY A 757 -8.06 -27.45 35.75
C GLY A 757 -6.69 -27.53 35.07
N SER A 758 -6.64 -27.43 33.74
CA SER A 758 -5.37 -27.40 32.99
C SER A 758 -5.42 -26.45 31.80
N ASP A 759 -4.37 -25.65 31.61
CA ASP A 759 -4.19 -24.73 30.47
C ASP A 759 -4.31 -25.42 29.09
N TRP A 760 -4.21 -26.75 29.05
CA TRP A 760 -4.44 -27.52 27.83
C TRP A 760 -5.86 -27.40 27.26
N SER A 761 -6.84 -26.99 28.08
CA SER A 761 -8.22 -26.70 27.66
C SER A 761 -8.28 -25.68 26.50
N TRP A 762 -7.45 -24.63 26.56
CA TRP A 762 -7.40 -23.58 25.53
C TRP A 762 -6.20 -23.70 24.57
N ARG A 763 -5.12 -24.39 24.95
CA ARG A 763 -3.97 -24.61 24.05
C ARG A 763 -4.21 -25.64 22.97
N VAL A 764 -4.97 -26.70 23.26
CA VAL A 764 -5.28 -27.74 22.27
C VAL A 764 -6.06 -27.15 21.08
N PRO A 765 -7.13 -26.34 21.28
CA PRO A 765 -7.80 -25.66 20.18
C PRO A 765 -6.88 -24.75 19.35
N CYS A 766 -5.95 -24.03 20.00
CA CYS A 766 -4.96 -23.19 19.31
C CYS A 766 -3.97 -24.01 18.48
N LEU A 767 -3.43 -25.12 19.01
CA LEU A 767 -2.49 -25.97 18.27
C LEU A 767 -3.15 -26.65 17.06
N LEU A 768 -4.42 -27.04 17.20
CA LEU A 768 -5.19 -27.67 16.12
C LEU A 768 -5.44 -26.73 14.93
N GLN A 769 -5.33 -25.40 15.11
CA GLN A 769 -5.32 -24.43 14.00
C GLN A 769 -4.22 -24.71 12.96
N GLY A 770 -3.10 -25.30 13.40
CA GLY A 770 -1.99 -25.61 12.52
C GLY A 770 -2.26 -26.79 11.58
N VAL A 771 -3.21 -27.67 11.92
CA VAL A 771 -3.45 -28.92 11.17
C VAL A 771 -3.91 -28.66 9.73
N PRO A 772 -4.91 -27.81 9.45
CA PRO A 772 -5.28 -27.46 8.08
C PRO A 772 -4.11 -26.91 7.25
N SER A 773 -3.28 -26.06 7.86
CA SER A 773 -2.11 -25.47 7.19
C SER A 773 -1.01 -26.50 6.89
N ILE A 774 -0.77 -27.47 7.79
CA ILE A 774 0.16 -28.58 7.55
C ILE A 774 -0.36 -29.48 6.43
N CYS A 775 -1.64 -29.86 6.47
CA CYS A 775 -2.26 -30.63 5.40
C CYS A 775 -2.12 -29.91 4.06
N GLN A 776 -2.40 -28.61 4.03
CA GLN A 776 -2.26 -27.80 2.83
C GLN A 776 -0.81 -27.81 2.31
N LEU A 777 0.21 -27.64 3.16
CA LEU A 777 1.62 -27.69 2.75
C LEU A 777 2.05 -29.04 2.15
N ILE A 778 1.44 -30.15 2.59
CA ILE A 778 1.73 -31.48 2.06
C ILE A 778 1.06 -31.69 0.71
N PHE A 779 -0.24 -31.38 0.60
CA PHE A 779 -1.05 -31.73 -0.57
C PHE A 779 -1.03 -30.67 -1.69
N ILE A 780 -0.61 -29.43 -1.42
CA ILE A 780 -0.56 -28.36 -2.43
C ILE A 780 0.38 -28.67 -3.60
N TRP A 781 1.40 -29.51 -3.41
CA TRP A 781 2.34 -29.92 -4.46
C TRP A 781 1.69 -30.82 -5.53
N MET A 782 0.54 -31.43 -5.23
CA MET A 782 -0.24 -32.20 -6.20
C MET A 782 -1.10 -31.31 -7.11
N VAL A 783 -1.24 -30.02 -6.77
CA VAL A 783 -1.99 -29.05 -7.57
C VAL A 783 -1.03 -28.41 -8.60
N PRO A 784 -1.37 -28.42 -9.89
CA PRO A 784 -0.58 -27.71 -10.90
C PRO A 784 -0.62 -26.20 -10.65
N GLU A 785 0.39 -25.48 -11.15
CA GLU A 785 0.39 -24.02 -11.06
C GLU A 785 -0.59 -23.41 -12.07
N SER A 786 -1.01 -22.17 -11.83
CA SER A 786 -1.90 -21.43 -12.73
C SER A 786 -1.32 -21.28 -14.16
N PRO A 787 -2.05 -21.69 -15.22
CA PRO A 787 -1.65 -21.46 -16.61
C PRO A 787 -1.48 -19.98 -16.94
N ARG A 788 -2.31 -19.09 -16.35
CA ARG A 788 -2.24 -17.64 -16.58
C ARG A 788 -0.95 -17.05 -16.04
N TRP A 789 -0.52 -17.49 -14.86
CA TRP A 789 0.77 -17.06 -14.29
C TRP A 789 1.94 -17.56 -15.14
N LEU A 790 1.91 -18.80 -15.62
CA LEU A 790 2.96 -19.35 -16.48
C LEU A 790 3.10 -18.57 -17.80
N ILE A 791 1.97 -18.18 -18.43
CA ILE A 791 1.98 -17.35 -19.64
C ILE A 791 2.55 -15.96 -19.32
N SER A 792 2.22 -15.35 -18.18
CA SER A 792 2.78 -14.06 -17.77
C SER A 792 4.31 -14.07 -17.58
N LYS A 793 4.88 -15.24 -17.21
CA LYS A 793 6.32 -15.45 -17.07
C LYS A 793 7.01 -15.91 -18.37
N GLY A 794 6.28 -15.98 -19.49
CA GLY A 794 6.80 -16.43 -20.78
C GLY A 794 6.96 -17.94 -20.92
N LYS A 795 6.43 -18.74 -19.99
CA LYS A 795 6.50 -20.21 -20.01
C LYS A 795 5.32 -20.81 -20.79
N LEU A 796 5.24 -20.47 -22.07
CA LEU A 796 4.10 -20.77 -22.95
C LEU A 796 3.85 -22.28 -23.12
N ALA A 797 4.90 -23.08 -23.35
CA ALA A 797 4.79 -24.53 -23.53
C ALA A 797 4.30 -25.25 -22.27
N GLU A 798 4.78 -24.83 -21.09
CA GLU A 798 4.37 -25.41 -19.81
C GLU A 798 2.89 -25.10 -19.50
N ALA A 799 2.45 -23.87 -19.81
CA ALA A 799 1.06 -23.45 -19.66
C ALA A 799 0.11 -24.21 -20.59
N LYS A 800 0.47 -24.37 -21.87
CA LYS A 800 -0.34 -25.11 -22.86
C LYS A 800 -0.50 -26.57 -22.46
N LYS A 801 0.57 -27.21 -21.99
CA LYS A 801 0.55 -28.60 -21.51
C LYS A 801 -0.35 -28.80 -20.29
N ILE A 802 -0.34 -27.86 -19.33
CA ILE A 802 -1.24 -27.91 -18.17
C ILE A 802 -2.69 -27.70 -18.61
N LEU A 803 -2.96 -26.73 -19.50
CA LEU A 803 -4.29 -26.48 -20.01
C LEU A 803 -4.85 -27.69 -20.78
N ALA A 804 -4.04 -28.30 -21.65
CA ALA A 804 -4.35 -29.54 -22.35
C ALA A 804 -4.65 -30.69 -21.38
N TYR A 805 -3.81 -30.87 -20.35
CA TYR A 805 -4.00 -31.92 -19.34
C TYR A 805 -5.32 -31.74 -18.56
N VAL A 806 -5.65 -30.50 -18.20
CA VAL A 806 -6.80 -30.19 -17.36
C VAL A 806 -8.10 -30.15 -18.18
N HIS A 807 -8.09 -29.60 -19.40
CA HIS A 807 -9.30 -29.37 -20.20
C HIS A 807 -9.52 -30.37 -21.34
N ALA A 808 -8.47 -30.96 -21.89
CA ALA A 808 -8.54 -31.86 -23.06
C ALA A 808 -7.81 -33.21 -22.87
N GLN A 809 -7.64 -33.68 -21.62
CA GLN A 809 -6.98 -34.95 -21.28
C GLN A 809 -5.55 -35.12 -21.83
N GLY A 810 -4.87 -34.02 -22.12
CA GLY A 810 -3.50 -34.01 -22.66
C GLY A 810 -3.42 -33.81 -24.16
N ASP A 811 -4.53 -33.57 -24.85
CA ASP A 811 -4.54 -33.13 -26.25
C ASP A 811 -4.20 -31.63 -26.34
N GLU A 812 -3.02 -31.32 -26.86
CA GLU A 812 -2.55 -29.93 -27.04
C GLU A 812 -3.12 -29.28 -28.32
N ASP A 813 -3.71 -30.06 -29.22
CA ASP A 813 -4.29 -29.60 -30.48
C ASP A 813 -5.81 -29.40 -30.41
N ASP A 814 -6.43 -29.73 -29.26
CA ASP A 814 -7.84 -29.51 -29.02
C ASP A 814 -8.21 -28.02 -29.22
N GLU A 815 -9.29 -27.80 -29.96
CA GLU A 815 -9.74 -26.47 -30.37
C GLU A 815 -10.10 -25.59 -29.17
N LEU A 816 -10.61 -26.17 -28.06
CA LEU A 816 -10.92 -25.43 -26.84
C LEU A 816 -9.64 -24.93 -26.16
N VAL A 817 -8.61 -25.77 -26.09
CA VAL A 817 -7.33 -25.45 -25.45
C VAL A 817 -6.61 -24.34 -26.20
N ASN A 818 -6.61 -24.39 -27.53
CA ASN A 818 -5.98 -23.35 -28.36
C ASN A 818 -6.73 -22.02 -28.24
N ILE A 819 -8.06 -22.01 -28.25
CA ILE A 819 -8.87 -20.80 -28.06
C ILE A 819 -8.64 -20.19 -26.68
N GLU A 820 -8.69 -20.99 -25.61
CA GLU A 820 -8.46 -20.50 -24.25
C GLU A 820 -7.02 -19.99 -24.06
N PHE A 821 -6.04 -20.66 -24.65
CA PHE A 821 -4.64 -20.24 -24.59
C PHE A 821 -4.43 -18.89 -25.29
N ASP A 822 -4.97 -18.72 -26.50
CA ASP A 822 -4.90 -17.48 -27.26
C ASP A 822 -5.65 -16.34 -26.56
N GLU A 823 -6.83 -16.61 -25.99
CA GLU A 823 -7.59 -15.62 -25.22
C GLU A 823 -6.78 -15.13 -24.01
N ILE A 824 -6.16 -16.04 -23.24
CA ILE A 824 -5.32 -15.68 -22.09
C ILE A 824 -4.11 -14.84 -22.55
N GLN A 825 -3.45 -15.24 -23.64
CA GLN A 825 -2.25 -14.56 -24.14
C GLN A 825 -2.57 -13.16 -24.66
N GLN A 826 -3.62 -13.01 -25.47
CA GLN A 826 -4.10 -11.71 -25.96
C GLN A 826 -4.47 -10.81 -24.79
N THR A 827 -5.12 -11.36 -23.76
CA THR A 827 -5.54 -10.56 -22.63
C THR A 827 -4.37 -10.09 -21.77
N LEU A 828 -3.38 -10.96 -21.52
CA LEU A 828 -2.15 -10.56 -20.80
C LEU A 828 -1.31 -9.55 -21.59
N ALA A 829 -1.24 -9.68 -22.93
CA ALA A 829 -0.56 -8.71 -23.78
C ALA A 829 -1.22 -7.33 -23.71
N LEU A 830 -2.55 -7.31 -23.70
CA LEU A 830 -3.36 -6.09 -23.56
C LEU A 830 -3.21 -5.47 -22.17
N GLU A 831 -3.17 -6.28 -21.11
CA GLU A 831 -2.88 -5.81 -19.75
C GLU A 831 -1.49 -5.16 -19.67
N LYS A 832 -0.46 -5.80 -20.24
CA LYS A 832 0.92 -5.29 -20.27
C LYS A 832 1.06 -3.99 -21.07
N GLN A 833 0.32 -3.84 -22.18
CA GLN A 833 0.29 -2.59 -22.95
C GLN A 833 -0.45 -1.45 -22.22
N LEU A 834 -1.35 -1.79 -21.29
CA LEU A 834 -2.17 -0.85 -20.52
C LEU A 834 -1.67 -0.62 -19.09
N GLU A 835 -0.53 -1.21 -18.69
CA GLU A 835 0.12 -1.07 -17.37
C GLU A 835 0.40 0.39 -16.96
N GLY A 836 0.22 1.35 -17.87
CA GLY A 836 0.22 2.79 -17.57
C GLY A 836 -0.99 3.30 -16.75
N ASN A 837 -2.06 2.52 -16.59
CA ASN A 837 -3.26 2.93 -15.84
C ASN A 837 -3.29 2.35 -14.42
N GLY A 838 -2.94 3.19 -13.43
CA GLY A 838 -2.94 2.83 -12.01
C GLY A 838 -4.34 2.55 -11.43
N TRP A 839 -4.44 2.38 -10.10
CA TRP A 839 -5.70 2.18 -9.35
C TRP A 839 -6.79 3.23 -9.63
N SER A 840 -6.44 4.35 -10.27
CA SER A 840 -7.36 5.36 -10.79
C SER A 840 -8.33 4.85 -11.85
N GLU A 841 -8.03 3.74 -12.52
CA GLU A 841 -8.89 3.17 -13.56
C GLU A 841 -10.25 2.68 -13.01
N LEU A 842 -10.25 2.14 -11.78
CA LEU A 842 -11.47 1.75 -11.03
C LEU A 842 -12.47 2.92 -10.88
N TRP A 843 -11.97 4.15 -10.94
CA TRP A 843 -12.75 5.38 -10.72
C TRP A 843 -12.88 6.25 -11.98
N SER A 844 -12.28 5.83 -13.10
CA SER A 844 -12.11 6.65 -14.29
C SER A 844 -13.41 6.87 -15.06
N THR A 845 -14.19 5.81 -15.31
CA THR A 845 -15.44 5.87 -16.08
C THR A 845 -16.68 5.83 -15.18
N PRO A 846 -17.84 6.36 -15.62
CA PRO A 846 -19.10 6.27 -14.88
C PRO A 846 -19.50 4.83 -14.56
N GLY A 847 -19.35 3.89 -15.50
CA GLY A 847 -19.65 2.48 -15.25
C GLY A 847 -18.66 1.81 -14.29
N ASN A 848 -17.37 2.15 -14.35
CA ASN A 848 -16.39 1.68 -13.36
C ASN A 848 -16.65 2.24 -11.96
N ARG A 849 -17.12 3.50 -11.84
CA ARG A 849 -17.55 4.06 -10.56
C ARG A 849 -18.74 3.30 -9.98
N HIS A 850 -19.73 2.95 -10.80
CA HIS A 850 -20.87 2.15 -10.36
C HIS A 850 -20.42 0.76 -9.88
N ARG A 851 -19.56 0.07 -10.64
CA ARG A 851 -18.95 -1.21 -10.22
C ARG A 851 -18.20 -1.07 -8.90
N SER A 852 -17.36 -0.04 -8.75
CA SER A 852 -16.60 0.21 -7.53
C SER A 852 -17.48 0.50 -6.32
N ILE A 853 -18.60 1.23 -6.49
CA ILE A 853 -19.59 1.44 -5.42
C ILE A 853 -20.19 0.10 -4.99
N ILE A 854 -20.57 -0.76 -5.94
CA ILE A 854 -21.11 -2.09 -5.62
C ILE A 854 -20.07 -2.91 -4.85
N LEU A 855 -18.80 -2.93 -5.27
CA LEU A 855 -17.73 -3.66 -4.58
C LEU A 855 -17.48 -3.19 -3.14
N ILE A 856 -17.55 -1.88 -2.92
CA ILE A 856 -17.39 -1.30 -1.57
C ILE A 856 -18.60 -1.69 -0.72
N THR A 857 -19.81 -1.46 -1.23
CA THR A 857 -21.05 -1.74 -0.49
C THR A 857 -21.20 -3.23 -0.18
N ILE A 858 -20.92 -4.13 -1.12
CA ILE A 858 -21.01 -5.58 -0.87
C ILE A 858 -19.96 -6.06 0.14
N GLY A 859 -18.76 -5.48 0.13
CA GLY A 859 -17.73 -5.76 1.12
C GLY A 859 -18.14 -5.35 2.53
N PHE A 860 -18.65 -4.11 2.69
CA PHE A 860 -19.14 -3.62 3.98
C PHE A 860 -20.37 -4.39 4.46
N PHE A 861 -21.39 -4.55 3.60
CA PHE A 861 -22.64 -5.22 3.97
C PHE A 861 -22.41 -6.67 4.36
N SER A 862 -21.48 -7.39 3.69
CA SER A 862 -21.16 -8.76 4.09
C SER A 862 -20.75 -8.93 5.56
N GLN A 863 -20.19 -7.89 6.19
CA GLN A 863 -19.79 -7.95 7.59
C GLN A 863 -20.68 -7.08 8.50
N TRP A 864 -21.35 -6.06 7.97
CA TRP A 864 -22.16 -5.12 8.74
C TRP A 864 -23.66 -5.43 8.75
N SER A 865 -24.10 -6.54 8.15
CA SER A 865 -25.49 -7.01 8.27
C SER A 865 -25.83 -7.62 9.65
N GLY A 866 -24.96 -7.47 10.66
CA GLY A 866 -25.20 -7.95 12.04
C GLY A 866 -24.69 -9.36 12.33
N ASN A 867 -24.12 -10.05 11.33
CA ASN A 867 -23.46 -11.35 11.54
C ASN A 867 -22.32 -11.24 12.54
N GLY A 868 -21.57 -10.13 12.57
CA GLY A 868 -20.44 -9.95 13.48
C GLY A 868 -20.79 -9.98 14.98
N ILE A 869 -22.00 -9.58 15.38
CA ILE A 869 -22.41 -9.66 16.80
C ILE A 869 -22.58 -11.12 17.20
N VAL A 870 -23.30 -11.89 16.39
CA VAL A 870 -23.63 -13.27 16.72
C VAL A 870 -22.48 -14.22 16.41
N SER A 871 -21.67 -13.94 15.39
CA SER A 871 -20.53 -14.76 14.97
C SER A 871 -19.29 -14.59 15.84
N TYR A 872 -19.14 -13.52 16.62
CA TYR A 872 -17.93 -13.28 17.45
C TYR A 872 -18.23 -13.09 18.93
N PHE A 873 -19.49 -12.87 19.31
CA PHE A 873 -19.86 -12.58 20.70
C PHE A 873 -21.09 -13.36 21.16
N LEU A 874 -21.36 -14.53 20.56
CA LEU A 874 -22.50 -15.39 20.93
C LEU A 874 -22.60 -15.65 22.44
N PRO A 875 -21.51 -15.96 23.19
CA PRO A 875 -21.59 -16.16 24.64
C PRO A 875 -22.17 -14.94 25.37
N LYS A 876 -21.78 -13.72 24.98
CA LYS A 876 -22.29 -12.48 25.58
C LYS A 876 -23.76 -12.23 25.25
N VAL A 877 -24.17 -12.55 24.02
CA VAL A 877 -25.58 -12.46 23.61
C VAL A 877 -26.44 -13.45 24.40
N LEU A 878 -25.95 -14.67 24.62
CA LEU A 878 -26.64 -15.68 25.41
C LEU A 878 -26.66 -15.33 26.91
N ALA A 879 -25.61 -14.66 27.42
CA ALA A 879 -25.60 -14.14 28.78
C ALA A 879 -26.70 -13.07 29.01
N LEU A 880 -27.02 -12.24 28.01
CA LEU A 880 -28.12 -11.26 28.10
C LEU A 880 -29.51 -11.91 28.31
N ILE A 881 -29.68 -13.17 27.94
CA ILE A 881 -30.91 -13.96 28.16
C ILE A 881 -30.78 -14.95 29.33
N GLY A 882 -29.75 -14.79 30.18
CA GLY A 882 -29.53 -15.59 31.39
C GLY A 882 -28.93 -16.98 31.15
N ILE A 883 -28.37 -17.25 29.96
CA ILE A 883 -27.70 -18.53 29.66
C ILE A 883 -26.19 -18.35 29.81
N GLU A 884 -25.69 -18.63 31.01
CA GLU A 884 -24.26 -18.51 31.36
C GLU A 884 -23.53 -19.86 31.40
N ASP A 885 -24.26 -20.98 31.31
CA ASP A 885 -23.69 -22.33 31.33
C ASP A 885 -22.84 -22.61 30.06
N THR A 886 -21.53 -22.74 30.25
CA THR A 886 -20.52 -23.01 29.22
C THR A 886 -20.89 -24.16 28.30
N HIS A 887 -21.43 -25.25 28.84
CA HIS A 887 -21.81 -26.42 28.02
C HIS A 887 -23.01 -26.12 27.12
N LYS A 888 -23.99 -25.35 27.59
CA LYS A 888 -25.16 -24.94 26.80
C LYS A 888 -24.77 -23.92 25.73
N VAL A 889 -23.95 -22.93 26.06
CA VAL A 889 -23.44 -21.93 25.12
C VAL A 889 -22.69 -22.58 23.96
N LEU A 890 -21.75 -23.48 24.28
CA LEU A 890 -20.96 -24.19 23.25
C LEU A 890 -21.82 -25.14 22.40
N SER A 891 -22.84 -25.78 23.00
CA SER A 891 -23.77 -26.65 22.26
C SER A 891 -24.66 -25.87 21.28
N ILE A 892 -25.14 -24.69 21.69
CA ILE A 892 -25.90 -23.79 20.80
C ILE A 892 -25.01 -23.31 19.66
N ASN A 893 -23.76 -22.92 19.95
CA ASN A 893 -22.79 -22.53 18.92
C ASN A 893 -22.54 -23.66 17.91
N LEU A 894 -22.39 -24.91 18.37
CA LEU A 894 -22.22 -26.07 17.51
C LEU A 894 -23.45 -26.29 16.61
N GLY A 895 -24.65 -26.23 17.18
CA GLY A 895 -25.91 -26.36 16.43
C GLY A 895 -26.09 -25.29 15.36
N LEU A 896 -25.70 -24.04 15.68
CA LEU A 896 -25.74 -22.92 14.75
C LEU A 896 -24.79 -23.13 13.57
N ASN A 897 -23.55 -23.57 13.83
CA ASN A 897 -22.57 -23.87 12.78
C ASN A 897 -23.02 -25.04 11.91
N ALA A 898 -23.66 -26.07 12.48
CA ALA A 898 -24.19 -27.19 11.71
C ALA A 898 -25.31 -26.74 10.75
N LEU A 899 -26.23 -25.89 11.22
CA LEU A 899 -27.25 -25.28 10.37
C LEU A 899 -26.64 -24.43 9.26
N ASN A 900 -25.58 -23.67 9.57
CA ASN A 900 -24.88 -22.84 8.59
C ASN A 900 -24.26 -23.68 7.46
N VAL A 901 -23.62 -24.81 7.77
CA VAL A 901 -23.08 -25.70 6.74
C VAL A 901 -24.18 -26.22 5.82
N VAL A 902 -25.30 -26.68 6.37
CA VAL A 902 -26.43 -27.21 5.59
C VAL A 902 -27.10 -26.13 4.74
N SER A 903 -27.39 -24.97 5.32
CA SER A 903 -28.06 -23.88 4.61
C SER A 903 -27.17 -23.26 3.53
N ALA A 904 -25.90 -22.94 3.82
CA ALA A 904 -24.98 -22.38 2.84
C ALA A 904 -24.77 -23.34 1.65
N THR A 905 -24.56 -24.63 1.91
CA THR A 905 -24.38 -25.64 0.85
C THR A 905 -25.67 -25.85 0.04
N GLY A 906 -26.83 -25.86 0.69
CA GLY A 906 -28.12 -26.05 0.02
C GLY A 906 -28.44 -24.90 -0.94
N ILE A 907 -28.18 -23.66 -0.54
CA ILE A 907 -28.47 -22.46 -1.33
C ILE A 907 -27.63 -22.40 -2.60
N CYS A 908 -26.39 -22.93 -2.58
CA CYS A 908 -25.50 -22.98 -3.75
C CYS A 908 -26.15 -23.61 -4.98
N PHE A 909 -27.02 -24.62 -4.81
CA PHE A 909 -27.69 -25.30 -5.92
C PHE A 909 -28.87 -24.52 -6.51
N PHE A 910 -29.38 -23.50 -5.80
CA PHE A 910 -30.55 -22.72 -6.21
C PHE A 910 -30.22 -21.32 -6.75
N VAL A 911 -28.98 -20.84 -6.61
CA VAL A 911 -28.54 -19.51 -7.05
C VAL A 911 -28.85 -19.25 -8.53
N ASP A 912 -28.66 -20.24 -9.39
CA ASP A 912 -28.84 -20.09 -10.84
C ASP A 912 -30.31 -20.10 -11.31
N LYS A 913 -31.25 -20.47 -10.43
CA LYS A 913 -32.69 -20.56 -10.76
C LYS A 913 -33.50 -19.33 -10.36
N ILE A 914 -33.08 -18.55 -9.36
CA ILE A 914 -33.90 -17.48 -8.76
C ILE A 914 -33.48 -16.08 -9.27
N GLY A 915 -32.19 -15.86 -9.52
CA GLY A 915 -31.61 -14.56 -9.92
C GLY A 915 -30.96 -13.82 -8.75
N ARG A 916 -29.86 -13.12 -9.01
CA ARG A 916 -28.94 -12.59 -7.97
C ARG A 916 -29.55 -11.43 -7.19
N ARG A 917 -30.24 -10.49 -7.88
CA ARG A 917 -30.84 -9.31 -7.22
C ARG A 917 -31.97 -9.71 -6.27
N LYS A 918 -32.80 -10.67 -6.69
CA LYS A 918 -33.89 -11.20 -5.87
C LYS A 918 -33.36 -11.87 -4.60
N LEU A 919 -32.28 -12.63 -4.71
CA LEU A 919 -31.64 -13.30 -3.55
C LEU A 919 -31.13 -12.29 -2.52
N PHE A 920 -30.45 -11.21 -2.94
CA PHE A 920 -30.02 -10.15 -2.02
C PHE A 920 -31.20 -9.45 -1.35
N LEU A 921 -32.26 -9.12 -2.10
CA LEU A 921 -33.45 -8.47 -1.52
C LEU A 921 -34.17 -9.39 -0.51
N THR A 922 -34.36 -10.67 -0.84
CA THR A 922 -34.97 -11.64 0.08
C THR A 922 -34.12 -11.87 1.33
N SER A 923 -32.80 -11.86 1.18
CA SER A 923 -31.85 -11.97 2.29
C SER A 923 -31.98 -10.77 3.23
N VAL A 924 -31.88 -9.53 2.74
CA VAL A 924 -31.97 -8.32 3.58
C VAL A 924 -33.32 -8.18 4.27
N VAL A 925 -34.44 -8.42 3.57
CA VAL A 925 -35.79 -8.35 4.17
C VAL A 925 -35.96 -9.40 5.28
N GLY A 926 -35.51 -10.63 5.03
CA GLY A 926 -35.54 -11.69 6.04
C GLY A 926 -34.65 -11.39 7.25
N MET A 927 -33.48 -10.81 7.02
CA MET A 927 -32.57 -10.38 8.09
C MET A 927 -33.20 -9.27 8.95
N ILE A 928 -33.83 -8.26 8.36
CA ILE A 928 -34.54 -7.19 9.09
C ILE A 928 -35.62 -7.79 10.00
N ALA A 929 -36.46 -8.67 9.45
CA ALA A 929 -37.55 -9.28 10.22
C ALA A 929 -37.03 -10.08 11.42
N CYS A 930 -35.95 -10.84 11.24
CA CYS A 930 -35.32 -11.61 12.32
C CYS A 930 -34.64 -10.70 13.35
N PHE A 931 -33.87 -9.69 12.92
CA PHE A 931 -33.18 -8.76 13.82
C PHE A 931 -34.16 -7.92 14.66
N VAL A 932 -35.26 -7.44 14.07
CA VAL A 932 -36.32 -6.73 14.80
C VAL A 932 -36.97 -7.65 15.82
N SER A 933 -37.26 -8.91 15.45
CA SER A 933 -37.86 -9.90 16.36
C SER A 933 -36.94 -10.24 17.53
N THR A 934 -35.63 -10.42 17.27
CA THR A 934 -34.60 -10.62 18.29
C THR A 934 -34.49 -9.41 19.22
N THR A 935 -34.54 -8.19 18.68
CA THR A 935 -34.49 -6.95 19.48
C THR A 935 -35.70 -6.82 20.40
N ILE A 936 -36.90 -7.15 19.90
CA ILE A 936 -38.13 -7.17 20.72
C ILE A 936 -38.02 -8.24 21.82
N GLY A 937 -37.49 -9.42 21.50
CA GLY A 937 -37.26 -10.50 22.48
C GLY A 937 -36.31 -10.08 23.60
N LEU A 938 -35.17 -9.47 23.25
CA LEU A 938 -34.19 -8.95 24.21
C LEU A 938 -34.75 -7.79 25.06
N ALA A 939 -35.59 -6.92 24.48
CA ALA A 939 -36.22 -5.82 25.21
C ALA A 939 -37.32 -6.25 26.18
N ARG A 940 -37.90 -7.45 25.98
CA ARG A 940 -38.95 -8.03 26.82
C ARG A 940 -38.42 -8.95 27.92
N PHE A 941 -37.13 -9.30 27.86
CA PHE A 941 -36.44 -10.00 28.94
C PHE A 941 -36.02 -8.97 30.00
N PRO A 942 -36.62 -8.95 31.21
CA PRO A 942 -36.36 -7.90 32.18
C PRO A 942 -34.93 -7.98 32.73
N HIS A 943 -34.26 -6.83 32.85
CA HIS A 943 -32.97 -6.66 33.54
C HIS A 943 -33.07 -7.04 35.02
N GLY A 944 -32.89 -8.31 35.35
CA GLY A 944 -32.74 -8.78 36.72
C GLY A 944 -32.76 -10.32 36.84
N PRO A 945 -32.04 -10.89 37.82
CA PRO A 945 -32.05 -12.33 38.06
C PRO A 945 -33.42 -12.74 38.64
N GLY A 946 -34.21 -13.49 37.86
CA GLY A 946 -35.47 -14.10 38.33
C GLY A 946 -36.74 -13.87 37.50
N GLY A 947 -36.66 -13.18 36.35
CA GLY A 947 -37.81 -13.00 35.45
C GLY A 947 -37.77 -13.91 34.22
N ALA A 948 -37.88 -15.23 34.41
CA ALA A 948 -37.81 -16.19 33.31
C ALA A 948 -39.13 -16.28 32.54
N ASP A 949 -39.30 -15.43 31.53
CA ASP A 949 -40.15 -15.79 30.40
C ASP A 949 -39.30 -16.67 29.46
N ASP A 950 -39.15 -17.96 29.81
CA ASP A 950 -38.34 -18.94 29.06
C ASP A 950 -38.68 -18.95 27.55
N HIS A 951 -39.91 -18.58 27.21
CA HIS A 951 -40.41 -18.44 25.86
C HIS A 951 -39.73 -17.29 25.08
N ALA A 952 -39.40 -16.17 25.73
CA ALA A 952 -38.74 -15.04 25.10
C ALA A 952 -37.25 -15.33 24.79
N GLY A 953 -36.54 -15.97 25.73
CA GLY A 953 -35.16 -16.42 25.52
C GLY A 953 -35.06 -17.48 24.41
N ASN A 954 -35.96 -18.47 24.40
CA ASN A 954 -36.02 -19.47 23.33
C ASN A 954 -36.40 -18.86 21.97
N ALA A 955 -37.27 -17.84 21.94
CA ALA A 955 -37.59 -17.12 20.71
C ALA A 955 -36.37 -16.36 20.16
N VAL A 956 -35.57 -15.69 21.01
CA VAL A 956 -34.32 -15.03 20.61
C VAL A 956 -33.36 -16.02 19.94
N ILE A 957 -33.18 -17.20 20.52
CA ILE A 957 -32.34 -18.26 19.94
C ILE A 957 -32.91 -18.72 18.58
N ALA A 958 -34.21 -18.97 18.47
CA ALA A 958 -34.84 -19.39 17.21
C ALA A 958 -34.67 -18.34 16.09
N PHE A 959 -34.84 -17.05 16.40
CA PHE A 959 -34.66 -15.96 15.43
C PHE A 959 -33.20 -15.76 15.03
N ILE A 960 -32.24 -16.04 15.92
CA ILE A 960 -30.81 -16.08 15.58
C ILE A 960 -30.54 -17.17 14.53
N PHE A 961 -31.09 -18.38 14.70
CA PHE A 961 -30.92 -19.46 13.72
C PHE A 961 -31.57 -19.11 12.37
N LEU A 962 -32.76 -18.52 12.41
CA LEU A 962 -33.47 -18.09 11.21
C LEU A 962 -32.75 -16.95 10.47
N TYR A 963 -32.16 -16.01 11.22
CA TYR A 963 -31.34 -14.93 10.67
C TYR A 963 -30.21 -15.46 9.78
N TYR A 964 -29.47 -16.48 10.24
CA TYR A 964 -28.36 -17.04 9.49
C TYR A 964 -28.79 -17.74 8.19
N ILE A 965 -29.98 -18.35 8.18
CA ILE A 965 -30.55 -18.90 6.93
C ILE A 965 -30.71 -17.78 5.90
N PHE A 966 -31.30 -16.64 6.29
CA PHE A 966 -31.46 -15.49 5.40
C PHE A 966 -30.14 -14.84 5.02
N TYR A 967 -29.18 -14.74 5.93
CA TYR A 967 -27.83 -14.26 5.63
C TYR A 967 -27.15 -15.13 4.56
N ASN A 968 -27.24 -16.47 4.70
CA ASN A 968 -26.64 -17.42 3.77
C ASN A 968 -27.25 -17.37 2.36
N ILE A 969 -28.50 -16.91 2.20
CA ILE A 969 -29.16 -16.74 0.89
C ILE A 969 -28.46 -15.69 0.02
N GLY A 970 -27.90 -14.65 0.64
CA GLY A 970 -27.31 -13.52 -0.05
C GLY A 970 -25.81 -13.43 0.16
N PHE A 971 -25.41 -12.95 1.34
CA PHE A 971 -24.07 -12.42 1.57
C PHE A 971 -22.97 -13.45 1.72
N SER A 972 -23.31 -14.71 2.03
CA SER A 972 -22.30 -15.76 2.17
C SER A 972 -21.76 -16.25 0.82
N GLY A 973 -22.63 -16.82 -0.03
CA GLY A 973 -22.22 -17.39 -1.31
C GLY A 973 -21.99 -16.37 -2.42
N LEU A 974 -22.80 -15.30 -2.48
CA LEU A 974 -22.78 -14.36 -3.60
C LEU A 974 -21.67 -13.31 -3.52
N LEU A 975 -21.04 -13.12 -2.35
CA LEU A 975 -20.03 -12.07 -2.15
C LEU A 975 -18.94 -12.10 -3.22
N VAL A 976 -18.28 -13.24 -3.39
CA VAL A 976 -17.19 -13.39 -4.36
C VAL A 976 -17.73 -13.60 -5.78
N SER A 977 -18.77 -14.43 -5.94
CA SER A 977 -19.34 -14.75 -7.25
C SER A 977 -19.87 -13.50 -7.96
N TYR A 978 -20.76 -12.75 -7.32
CA TYR A 978 -21.36 -11.55 -7.91
C TYR A 978 -20.31 -10.45 -8.16
N SER A 979 -19.36 -10.25 -7.24
CA SER A 979 -18.27 -9.29 -7.43
C SER A 979 -17.39 -9.64 -8.62
N SER A 980 -17.14 -10.93 -8.86
CA SER A 980 -16.37 -11.39 -10.02
C SER A 980 -17.13 -11.29 -11.35
N GLU A 981 -18.47 -11.41 -11.31
CA GLU A 981 -19.39 -11.32 -12.46
C GLU A 981 -19.53 -9.88 -12.98
N ILE A 982 -19.63 -8.88 -12.09
CA ILE A 982 -19.83 -7.46 -12.50
C ILE A 982 -18.56 -6.79 -13.02
N LEU A 983 -17.38 -7.37 -12.73
CA LEU A 983 -16.10 -6.78 -13.08
C LEU A 983 -15.64 -7.21 -14.47
N PRO A 984 -15.27 -6.25 -15.34
CA PRO A 984 -14.59 -6.56 -16.58
C PRO A 984 -13.22 -7.16 -16.25
N TYR A 985 -12.74 -8.03 -17.14
CA TYR A 985 -11.55 -8.84 -16.90
C TYR A 985 -10.35 -8.02 -16.38
N ARG A 986 -10.06 -6.87 -17.01
CA ARG A 986 -8.94 -5.97 -16.67
C ARG A 986 -9.01 -5.38 -15.25
N LEU A 987 -10.22 -5.22 -14.70
CA LEU A 987 -10.43 -4.64 -13.36
C LEU A 987 -10.70 -5.70 -12.29
N ARG A 988 -10.83 -6.97 -12.68
CA ARG A 988 -11.31 -8.03 -11.79
C ARG A 988 -10.40 -8.24 -10.59
N ALA A 989 -9.08 -8.37 -10.80
CA ALA A 989 -8.13 -8.53 -9.72
C ALA A 989 -8.16 -7.32 -8.76
N LYS A 990 -8.00 -6.10 -9.28
CA LYS A 990 -8.02 -4.85 -8.50
C LYS A 990 -9.34 -4.67 -7.73
N GLY A 991 -10.47 -4.99 -8.36
CA GLY A 991 -11.80 -4.87 -7.77
C GLY A 991 -12.07 -5.90 -6.67
N LEU A 992 -11.61 -7.15 -6.84
CA LEU A 992 -11.68 -8.16 -5.77
C LEU A 992 -10.79 -7.80 -4.58
N THR A 993 -9.59 -7.28 -4.82
CA THR A 993 -8.73 -6.75 -3.74
C THR A 993 -9.39 -5.58 -3.00
N LEU A 994 -10.05 -4.66 -3.71
CA LEU A 994 -10.82 -3.58 -3.08
C LEU A 994 -11.97 -4.11 -2.22
N MET A 995 -12.70 -5.11 -2.70
CA MET A 995 -13.77 -5.77 -1.94
C MET A 995 -13.21 -6.43 -0.68
N PHE A 996 -12.15 -7.24 -0.78
CA PHE A 996 -11.54 -7.91 0.38
C PHE A 996 -10.94 -6.90 1.37
N PHE A 997 -10.41 -5.77 0.91
CA PHE A 997 -10.01 -4.68 1.78
C PHE A 997 -11.19 -4.12 2.59
N CYS A 998 -12.34 -3.89 1.95
CA CYS A 998 -13.54 -3.45 2.65
C CYS A 998 -14.04 -4.50 3.65
N VAL A 999 -14.01 -5.79 3.28
CA VAL A 999 -14.35 -6.90 4.19
C VAL A 999 -13.43 -6.90 5.42
N ALA A 1000 -12.11 -6.81 5.22
CA ALA A 1000 -11.14 -6.83 6.31
C ALA A 1000 -11.27 -5.60 7.23
N LEU A 1001 -11.52 -4.42 6.66
CA LEU A 1001 -11.77 -3.19 7.44
C LEU A 1001 -13.07 -3.29 8.25
N SER A 1002 -14.12 -3.86 7.65
CA SER A 1002 -15.40 -4.08 8.33
C SER A 1002 -15.25 -5.08 9.47
N LEU A 1003 -14.45 -6.12 9.26
CA LEU A 1003 -14.15 -7.14 10.25
C LEU A 1003 -13.36 -6.57 11.43
N LEU A 1004 -12.37 -5.71 11.15
CA LEU A 1004 -11.64 -4.96 12.17
C LEU A 1004 -12.58 -4.12 13.02
N PHE A 1005 -13.48 -3.37 12.38
CA PHE A 1005 -14.49 -2.58 13.08
C PHE A 1005 -15.39 -3.46 13.96
N ASN A 1006 -15.92 -4.56 13.40
CA ASN A 1006 -16.79 -5.47 14.14
C ASN A 1006 -16.11 -6.07 15.37
N GLN A 1007 -14.89 -6.57 15.20
CA GLN A 1007 -14.18 -7.25 16.27
C GLN A 1007 -13.74 -6.28 17.37
N TYR A 1008 -13.43 -5.03 17.03
CA TYR A 1008 -12.97 -4.04 18.01
C TYR A 1008 -14.12 -3.25 18.67
N VAL A 1009 -15.10 -2.80 17.89
CA VAL A 1009 -16.14 -1.85 18.34
C VAL A 1009 -17.35 -2.54 18.95
N ASN A 1010 -17.80 -3.68 18.41
CA ASN A 1010 -18.97 -4.39 18.93
C ASN A 1010 -18.86 -4.77 20.42
N PRO A 1011 -17.72 -5.29 20.95
CA PRO A 1011 -17.65 -5.65 22.37
C PRO A 1011 -17.69 -4.42 23.29
N ILE A 1012 -17.15 -3.28 22.84
CA ILE A 1012 -17.23 -2.00 23.58
C ILE A 1012 -18.68 -1.49 23.58
N ALA A 1013 -19.35 -1.55 22.44
CA ALA A 1013 -20.74 -1.11 22.29
C ALA A 1013 -21.71 -1.98 23.09
N LEU A 1014 -21.55 -3.31 23.07
CA LEU A 1014 -22.39 -4.24 23.84
C LEU A 1014 -22.24 -4.03 25.35
N LEU A 1015 -21.05 -3.63 25.85
CA LEU A 1015 -20.82 -3.38 27.27
C LEU A 1015 -21.54 -2.11 27.78
N HIS A 1016 -21.63 -1.06 26.96
CA HIS A 1016 -22.21 0.22 27.37
C HIS A 1016 -23.67 0.43 26.95
N ILE A 1017 -24.10 -0.20 25.86
CA ILE A 1017 -25.40 0.04 25.20
C ILE A 1017 -26.30 -1.22 25.27
N GLU A 1018 -25.73 -2.37 25.63
CA GLU A 1018 -26.42 -3.66 25.81
C GLU A 1018 -27.33 -4.01 24.61
N TRP A 1019 -28.59 -4.39 24.87
CA TRP A 1019 -29.57 -4.76 23.85
C TRP A 1019 -29.95 -3.61 22.91
N LYS A 1020 -29.80 -2.35 23.32
CA LYS A 1020 -30.14 -1.18 22.47
C LYS A 1020 -29.22 -1.08 21.26
N TYR A 1021 -28.06 -1.71 21.29
CA TYR A 1021 -27.13 -1.74 20.16
C TYR A 1021 -27.71 -2.45 18.93
N TYR A 1022 -28.63 -3.41 19.13
CA TYR A 1022 -29.33 -4.10 18.04
C TYR A 1022 -30.22 -3.16 17.22
N ILE A 1023 -30.69 -2.05 17.79
CA ILE A 1023 -31.48 -1.02 17.08
C ILE A 1023 -30.63 -0.36 15.99
N VAL A 1024 -29.34 -0.14 16.25
CA VAL A 1024 -28.41 0.44 15.26
C VAL A 1024 -28.33 -0.46 14.02
N TYR A 1025 -28.22 -1.78 14.22
CA TYR A 1025 -28.21 -2.74 13.12
C TYR A 1025 -29.56 -2.81 12.40
N CYS A 1026 -30.69 -2.65 13.09
CA CYS A 1026 -32.00 -2.59 12.43
C CYS A 1026 -32.10 -1.38 11.47
N VAL A 1027 -31.63 -0.21 11.90
CA VAL A 1027 -31.59 1.00 11.05
C VAL A 1027 -30.60 0.83 9.91
N TRP A 1028 -29.45 0.21 10.17
CA TRP A 1028 -28.44 -0.06 9.17
C TRP A 1028 -28.94 -1.04 8.09
N LEU A 1029 -29.60 -2.14 8.46
CA LEU A 1029 -30.19 -3.09 7.52
C LEU A 1029 -31.26 -2.44 6.62
N LEU A 1030 -32.01 -1.44 7.11
CA LEU A 1030 -32.94 -0.65 6.27
C LEU A 1030 -32.19 0.20 5.24
N PHE A 1031 -31.04 0.75 5.60
CA PHE A 1031 -30.16 1.43 4.67
C PHE A 1031 -29.57 0.46 3.64
N GLU A 1032 -29.13 -0.74 4.06
CA GLU A 1032 -28.67 -1.79 3.15
C GLU A 1032 -29.76 -2.16 2.13
N LEU A 1033 -31.01 -2.31 2.58
CA LEU A 1033 -32.15 -2.60 1.70
C LEU A 1033 -32.31 -1.54 0.60
N PHE A 1034 -32.20 -0.26 0.97
CA PHE A 1034 -32.29 0.84 0.02
C PHE A 1034 -31.16 0.81 -1.01
N VAL A 1035 -29.92 0.57 -0.56
CA VAL A 1035 -28.75 0.51 -1.43
C VAL A 1035 -28.81 -0.68 -2.38
N VAL A 1036 -29.16 -1.88 -1.88
CA VAL A 1036 -29.35 -3.08 -2.71
C VAL A 1036 -30.47 -2.87 -3.71
N TRP A 1037 -31.59 -2.30 -3.28
CA TRP A 1037 -32.72 -2.02 -4.19
C TRP A 1037 -32.33 -1.06 -5.32
N LYS A 1038 -31.53 -0.03 -5.04
CA LYS A 1038 -31.17 1.03 -5.99
C LYS A 1038 -29.98 0.71 -6.89
N PHE A 1039 -28.91 0.12 -6.35
CA PHE A 1039 -27.61 0.00 -7.04
C PHE A 1039 -27.30 -1.39 -7.58
N TYR A 1040 -27.89 -2.46 -7.03
CA TYR A 1040 -27.60 -3.83 -7.47
C TYR A 1040 -28.41 -4.17 -8.72
N ILE A 1041 -27.75 -4.80 -9.69
CA ILE A 1041 -28.33 -5.19 -10.97
C ILE A 1041 -28.55 -6.70 -11.03
N GLU A 1042 -29.42 -7.14 -11.95
CA GLU A 1042 -29.63 -8.57 -12.19
C GLU A 1042 -28.59 -9.09 -13.19
N THR A 1043 -27.84 -10.11 -12.81
CA THR A 1043 -26.77 -10.74 -13.64
C THR A 1043 -27.15 -12.13 -14.15
N ARG A 1044 -28.40 -12.58 -13.92
CA ARG A 1044 -28.86 -13.93 -14.28
C ARG A 1044 -28.76 -14.22 -15.77
N ARG A 1045 -27.98 -15.26 -16.13
CA ARG A 1045 -27.87 -15.84 -17.48
C ARG A 1045 -27.41 -14.86 -18.56
N THR A 1046 -26.85 -13.72 -18.16
CA THR A 1046 -26.30 -12.72 -19.08
C THR A 1046 -24.81 -13.01 -19.29
N PRO A 1047 -24.32 -13.15 -20.53
CA PRO A 1047 -22.89 -13.31 -20.77
C PRO A 1047 -22.13 -12.10 -20.21
N LEU A 1048 -20.93 -12.34 -19.67
CA LEU A 1048 -20.09 -11.36 -18.96
C LEU A 1048 -19.87 -10.06 -19.75
N GLU A 1049 -19.86 -10.15 -21.08
CA GLU A 1049 -19.65 -9.04 -22.01
C GLU A 1049 -20.91 -8.18 -22.19
N GLU A 1050 -22.10 -8.75 -22.03
CA GLU A 1050 -23.37 -8.02 -22.03
C GLU A 1050 -23.65 -7.35 -20.69
N ILE A 1051 -23.12 -7.88 -19.58
CA ILE A 1051 -23.15 -7.21 -18.27
C ILE A 1051 -22.45 -5.84 -18.35
N ALA A 1052 -21.43 -5.69 -19.21
CA ALA A 1052 -20.79 -4.41 -19.43
C ALA A 1052 -21.72 -3.36 -20.06
N LYS A 1053 -22.68 -3.76 -20.91
CA LYS A 1053 -23.68 -2.84 -21.49
C LYS A 1053 -24.59 -2.23 -20.42
N PHE A 1054 -24.90 -2.96 -19.35
CA PHE A 1054 -25.71 -2.44 -18.23
C PHE A 1054 -25.00 -1.34 -17.42
N PHE A 1055 -23.66 -1.30 -17.42
CA PHE A 1055 -22.86 -0.31 -16.68
C PHE A 1055 -22.31 0.82 -17.56
N ASP A 1056 -21.89 0.51 -18.79
CA ASP A 1056 -21.19 1.44 -19.69
C ASP A 1056 -22.07 1.91 -20.89
N GLY A 1057 -23.30 1.41 -21.04
CA GLY A 1057 -24.23 1.72 -22.14
C GLY A 1057 -23.76 1.20 -23.51
N ASP A 1058 -24.32 1.74 -24.60
CA ASP A 1058 -23.97 1.37 -25.99
C ASP A 1058 -22.51 1.68 -26.38
N ARG A 1059 -21.74 2.31 -25.48
CA ARG A 1059 -20.29 2.55 -25.63
C ARG A 1059 -19.42 1.43 -25.05
N ALA A 1060 -20.01 0.37 -24.50
CA ALA A 1060 -19.29 -0.79 -24.02
C ALA A 1060 -18.54 -1.49 -25.17
N ILE A 1061 -17.23 -1.68 -25.03
CA ILE A 1061 -16.45 -2.53 -25.94
C ILE A 1061 -16.91 -3.96 -25.71
N VAL A 1062 -17.78 -4.45 -26.58
CA VAL A 1062 -18.24 -5.84 -26.59
C VAL A 1062 -17.08 -6.72 -27.04
N GLY A 1063 -16.64 -7.64 -26.18
CA GLY A 1063 -15.58 -8.61 -26.48
C GLY A 1063 -16.03 -9.65 -27.51
N GLY A 1064 -15.05 -10.33 -28.11
CA GLY A 1064 -15.25 -11.48 -29.01
C GLY A 1064 -15.00 -11.23 -30.50
N ALA A 1065 -15.54 -10.14 -31.08
CA ALA A 1065 -15.37 -9.84 -32.51
C ALA A 1065 -14.98 -8.38 -32.78
N ALA A 1066 -15.59 -7.42 -32.07
CA ALA A 1066 -15.33 -5.99 -32.28
C ALA A 1066 -13.97 -5.53 -31.73
N ALA A 1067 -13.41 -6.22 -30.73
CA ALA A 1067 -12.04 -5.97 -30.27
C ALA A 1067 -11.03 -6.39 -31.33
N THR A 1068 -11.25 -7.53 -31.98
CA THR A 1068 -10.43 -8.02 -33.09
C THR A 1068 -10.55 -7.10 -34.30
N GLU A 1069 -11.75 -6.61 -34.61
CA GLU A 1069 -12.02 -5.73 -35.75
C GLU A 1069 -11.47 -4.31 -35.57
N LYS A 1070 -11.62 -3.69 -34.39
CA LYS A 1070 -10.98 -2.40 -34.08
C LYS A 1070 -9.46 -2.51 -33.93
N VAL A 1071 -8.95 -3.64 -33.44
CA VAL A 1071 -7.50 -3.91 -33.43
C VAL A 1071 -7.02 -4.12 -34.87
N HIS A 1072 -7.79 -4.79 -35.73
CA HIS A 1072 -7.46 -4.94 -37.14
C HIS A 1072 -7.48 -3.60 -37.87
N GLU A 1073 -8.45 -2.72 -37.59
CA GLU A 1073 -8.51 -1.33 -38.08
C GLU A 1073 -7.33 -0.49 -37.57
N LEU A 1074 -6.98 -0.57 -36.28
CA LEU A 1074 -5.86 0.19 -35.72
C LEU A 1074 -4.51 -0.31 -36.26
N VAL A 1075 -4.37 -1.62 -36.48
CA VAL A 1075 -3.18 -2.24 -37.09
C VAL A 1075 -3.10 -1.94 -38.59
N THR A 1076 -4.22 -1.93 -39.34
CA THR A 1076 -4.25 -1.53 -40.76
C THR A 1076 -4.00 -0.03 -40.95
N VAL A 1077 -4.47 0.82 -40.04
CA VAL A 1077 -4.16 2.26 -40.07
C VAL A 1077 -2.68 2.52 -39.77
N GLN A 1078 -2.04 1.71 -38.91
CA GLN A 1078 -0.60 1.81 -38.66
C GLN A 1078 0.27 1.24 -39.79
N THR A 1079 -0.14 0.16 -40.47
CA THR A 1079 0.59 -0.36 -41.65
C THR A 1079 0.44 0.57 -42.85
N ARG A 1080 -0.74 1.21 -43.03
CA ARG A 1080 -0.96 2.19 -44.11
C ARG A 1080 -0.16 3.49 -43.91
N ASN A 1081 0.07 3.90 -42.65
CA ASN A 1081 0.96 5.03 -42.33
C ASN A 1081 2.46 4.67 -42.36
N GLY A 1082 2.81 3.39 -42.30
CA GLY A 1082 4.19 2.91 -42.47
C GLY A 1082 4.63 2.85 -43.94
N ASP A 1083 3.73 2.39 -44.83
CA ASP A 1083 4.02 2.22 -46.26
C ASP A 1083 4.09 3.53 -47.07
N GLU A 1084 3.57 4.65 -46.55
CA GLU A 1084 3.75 5.97 -47.19
C GLU A 1084 5.13 6.60 -46.90
N SER A 1085 5.91 6.03 -45.97
CA SER A 1085 7.25 6.54 -45.63
C SER A 1085 8.40 5.86 -46.39
N GLU A 1086 8.12 4.87 -47.24
CA GLU A 1086 9.13 4.05 -47.93
C GLU A 1086 9.08 4.11 -49.47
N LYS A 1087 8.69 5.27 -50.03
CA LYS A 1087 8.93 5.59 -51.46
C LYS A 1087 9.80 6.84 -51.60
N GLY A 1088 11.12 6.62 -51.52
CA GLY A 1088 12.11 7.57 -52.04
C GLY A 1088 12.03 7.69 -53.57
N PRO A 1089 12.53 8.80 -54.16
CA PRO A 1089 12.25 9.17 -55.53
C PRO A 1089 12.96 8.25 -56.54
N THR A 1090 12.19 7.73 -57.49
CA THR A 1090 12.69 7.10 -58.71
C THR A 1090 13.54 8.07 -59.52
N VAL A 1091 14.80 7.71 -59.72
CA VAL A 1091 15.69 8.33 -60.72
C VAL A 1091 15.21 7.91 -62.10
N SER A 1092 14.64 8.86 -62.86
CA SER A 1092 14.42 8.74 -64.30
C SER A 1092 15.56 9.45 -65.03
N THR A 1093 16.46 8.66 -65.59
CA THR A 1093 17.29 9.03 -66.74
C THR A 1093 16.37 9.26 -67.94
N GLU A 1094 16.42 10.44 -68.56
CA GLU A 1094 16.55 10.63 -70.02
C GLU A 1094 16.32 12.10 -70.44
N VAL A 1095 17.36 12.64 -71.10
CA VAL A 1095 17.34 13.45 -72.34
C VAL A 1095 16.53 14.77 -72.34
N ARG A 1096 17.19 15.88 -72.00
CA ARG A 1096 17.75 16.87 -72.96
C ARG A 1096 18.55 17.96 -72.26
#